data_AF-A0A5R9P1X9-F1
#
_entry.id   AF-A0A5R9P1X9-F1
#
_cell.length_a   1.000
_cell.length_b   1.000
_cell.length_c   1.000
_cell.angle_alpha   90.00
_cell.angle_beta   90.00
_cell.angle_gamma   90.00
#
_symmetry.space_group_name_H-M   'P 1'
#
loop_
_entity.id
_entity.type
_entity.pdbx_description
1 polymer ?
#
loop_
_entity_poly.entity_id
_entity_poly.type
_entity_poly.pdbx_seq_one_letter_code
_entity_poly.pdbx_strand_id
1 'polypeptide(L)'
;MEFETPTEEALELWQQLIGIRAEESAKTIGAWRLYDTLKALQEAFEIDTSEITATLLLRHFLNVFIADREYTLKTLIETPGEVEKDVARTRRLIELLNRPEVAEQTEMLMQAVRNGLKHYGADEREDVAKLIDKVETLGILRRDALRSMQKLKVDQFFDGQPAEEGTKPLYHPMVHQWWNINSMLEAAFHMPSGVSLNLIRDHNDYHSFFCFLIKNGHNIFVLSDAPQWTHPLQPSQSRRPDREMDERISKHWFPYGIMNIKTDEDGRLAFAESDSTALVLHQEEALPVKPISELAPGELVWTLMMFDLIIDRFWKKGFKAPALSYTGEMVLVQDKLELAAYKAGLPTIGYQPINVAPVTVQEAADATEADGIGKQCSNRNKWLEERYRHRISEASLNAIASPDKLVFIEHNGEVNERKKTEVAALDYFKKEEFKSRTNVIQSLDATTFGSRENLLANRMYIARANYVEQIAILAQQEYEERKKDVLKWYTTAVQRNREAILKMAGCGLIWLDETNAKSRSYTNRTGPQVRLGMTKFADIEGLPRTMRSLTRLVPAKAKRSSDHSLLDTVNVEKYGEYTGRECVITHTKPSYGVILSPVNAFEVALLAGVKVSQLPDVLQHYDLAEAPSGNHLLDRIDPMDWALKNPWQRLNLQVGVPLSKRGLSRIMTKAELPAQLEELVVKNVPEEIARDEWNPELIDRRAMGL
;
A
#
# COMPACT_ATOMS: atom_id res chain seq x y z
N MET A 1 -23.34 -26.08 34.30
CA MET A 1 -22.46 -24.91 34.49
C MET A 1 -23.27 -23.91 35.28
N GLU A 2 -22.67 -23.32 36.31
CA GLU A 2 -23.14 -22.03 36.81
C GLU A 2 -22.52 -20.98 35.88
N PHE A 3 -23.31 -19.99 35.45
CA PHE A 3 -22.87 -18.89 34.61
C PHE A 3 -22.83 -17.63 35.48
N GLU A 4 -21.84 -16.75 35.30
CA GLU A 4 -21.70 -15.55 36.13
C GLU A 4 -22.73 -14.48 35.71
N THR A 5 -23.11 -14.45 34.43
CA THR A 5 -24.24 -13.66 33.92
C THR A 5 -25.28 -14.50 33.17
N PRO A 6 -26.58 -14.08 33.16
CA PRO A 6 -27.60 -14.66 32.29
C PRO A 6 -27.30 -14.50 30.78
N THR A 7 -26.31 -13.68 30.47
CA THR A 7 -25.92 -13.28 29.11
C THR A 7 -24.77 -14.14 28.58
N GLU A 8 -23.89 -14.64 29.45
CA GLU A 8 -23.05 -15.82 29.16
C GLU A 8 -23.91 -17.06 28.90
N GLU A 9 -24.95 -17.31 29.73
CA GLU A 9 -25.89 -18.41 29.51
C GLU A 9 -26.52 -18.29 28.10
N ALA A 10 -26.90 -17.08 27.70
CA ALA A 10 -27.46 -16.81 26.37
C ALA A 10 -26.45 -17.06 25.23
N LEU A 11 -25.17 -16.67 25.38
CA LEU A 11 -24.13 -16.90 24.38
C LEU A 11 -23.75 -18.39 24.26
N GLU A 12 -23.68 -19.13 25.36
CA GLU A 12 -23.43 -20.58 25.34
C GLU A 12 -24.61 -21.34 24.72
N LEU A 13 -25.85 -20.98 25.06
CA LEU A 13 -27.05 -21.52 24.41
C LEU A 13 -27.06 -21.24 22.90
N TRP A 14 -26.62 -20.05 22.48
CA TRP A 14 -26.48 -19.71 21.05
C TRP A 14 -25.45 -20.59 20.35
N GLN A 15 -24.23 -20.71 20.90
CA GLN A 15 -23.18 -21.60 20.36
C GLN A 15 -23.66 -23.05 20.22
N GLN A 16 -24.41 -23.54 21.23
CA GLN A 16 -24.99 -24.88 21.19
C GLN A 16 -26.12 -25.06 20.16
N LEU A 17 -26.86 -24.00 19.80
CA LEU A 17 -27.90 -24.02 18.76
C LEU A 17 -27.31 -23.98 17.35
N ILE A 18 -26.28 -23.15 17.13
CA ILE A 18 -25.63 -23.04 15.80
C ILE A 18 -24.61 -24.16 15.54
N GLY A 19 -24.18 -24.89 16.57
CA GLY A 19 -23.21 -25.98 16.45
C GLY A 19 -21.78 -25.53 16.14
N ILE A 20 -21.45 -24.27 16.44
CA ILE A 20 -20.16 -23.63 16.20
C ILE A 20 -19.71 -22.97 17.51
N ARG A 21 -18.50 -23.28 17.95
CA ARG A 21 -17.85 -22.62 19.08
C ARG A 21 -17.12 -21.36 18.62
N ALA A 22 -17.01 -20.38 19.50
CA ALA A 22 -16.27 -19.14 19.29
C ALA A 22 -14.80 -19.34 18.87
N GLU A 23 -14.21 -20.47 19.24
CA GLU A 23 -12.81 -20.86 18.98
C GLU A 23 -12.62 -21.57 17.62
N GLU A 24 -13.69 -21.92 16.91
CA GLU A 24 -13.63 -22.74 15.68
C GLU A 24 -13.79 -21.92 14.39
N SER A 25 -12.92 -22.20 13.41
CA SER A 25 -13.02 -21.60 12.07
C SER A 25 -14.12 -22.24 11.22
N ALA A 26 -14.91 -21.39 10.53
CA ALA A 26 -16.03 -21.81 9.70
C ALA A 26 -15.59 -22.65 8.47
N LYS A 27 -16.08 -23.90 8.40
CA LYS A 27 -15.70 -24.89 7.36
C LYS A 27 -16.65 -24.93 6.15
N THR A 28 -17.76 -24.18 6.15
CA THR A 28 -18.74 -24.13 5.06
C THR A 28 -19.34 -22.72 4.89
N ILE A 29 -19.95 -22.43 3.74
CA ILE A 29 -20.57 -21.12 3.45
C ILE A 29 -21.76 -20.83 4.39
N GLY A 30 -22.51 -21.84 4.81
CA GLY A 30 -23.56 -21.70 5.84
C GLY A 30 -22.97 -21.38 7.21
N ALA A 31 -21.89 -22.07 7.59
CA ALA A 31 -21.18 -21.80 8.85
C ALA A 31 -20.54 -20.40 8.88
N TRP A 32 -20.14 -19.84 7.73
CA TRP A 32 -19.61 -18.47 7.66
C TRP A 32 -20.59 -17.42 8.18
N ARG A 33 -21.86 -17.46 7.72
CA ARG A 33 -22.89 -16.53 8.22
C ARG A 33 -23.11 -16.64 9.74
N LEU A 34 -23.11 -17.85 10.27
CA LEU A 34 -23.28 -18.13 11.70
C LEU A 34 -22.03 -17.78 12.53
N TYR A 35 -20.85 -17.76 11.91
CA TYR A 35 -19.61 -17.28 12.52
C TYR A 35 -19.57 -15.75 12.55
N ASP A 36 -20.02 -15.07 11.49
CA ASP A 36 -20.13 -13.60 11.46
C ASP A 36 -21.15 -13.07 12.49
N THR A 37 -22.25 -13.78 12.75
CA THR A 37 -23.18 -13.41 13.84
C THR A 37 -22.56 -13.62 15.22
N LEU A 38 -21.82 -14.72 15.44
CA LEU A 38 -21.09 -14.93 16.70
C LEU A 38 -20.04 -13.84 16.94
N LYS A 39 -19.25 -13.49 15.92
CA LYS A 39 -18.25 -12.41 15.98
C LYS A 39 -18.90 -11.05 16.26
N ALA A 40 -20.08 -10.79 15.68
CA ALA A 40 -20.87 -9.59 15.96
C ALA A 40 -21.42 -9.53 17.40
N LEU A 41 -21.69 -10.69 18.03
CA LEU A 41 -22.07 -10.77 19.44
C LEU A 41 -20.86 -10.55 20.36
N GLN A 42 -19.71 -11.14 20.05
CA GLN A 42 -18.46 -10.89 20.80
C GLN A 42 -18.09 -9.40 20.79
N GLU A 43 -18.07 -8.77 19.60
CA GLU A 43 -17.85 -7.31 19.50
C GLU A 43 -18.90 -6.53 20.31
N ALA A 44 -20.17 -6.97 20.34
CA ALA A 44 -21.19 -6.32 21.15
C ALA A 44 -20.96 -6.43 22.67
N PHE A 45 -20.45 -7.57 23.16
CA PHE A 45 -20.09 -7.72 24.59
C PHE A 45 -18.84 -6.92 24.97
N GLU A 46 -17.85 -6.82 24.08
CA GLU A 46 -16.65 -6.01 24.29
C GLU A 46 -16.93 -4.50 24.37
N ILE A 47 -17.97 -4.01 23.67
CA ILE A 47 -18.26 -2.57 23.55
C ILE A 47 -19.47 -2.07 24.38
N ASP A 48 -20.34 -2.96 24.88
CA ASP A 48 -21.55 -2.59 25.62
C ASP A 48 -21.69 -3.30 26.96
N THR A 49 -21.22 -2.66 28.03
CA THR A 49 -21.33 -3.15 29.42
C THR A 49 -22.76 -3.14 29.98
N SER A 50 -23.78 -2.77 29.20
CA SER A 50 -25.19 -2.83 29.63
C SER A 50 -25.94 -4.07 29.14
N GLU A 51 -25.27 -4.99 28.42
CA GLU A 51 -25.86 -6.20 27.78
C GLU A 51 -26.89 -5.92 26.66
N ILE A 52 -27.46 -4.70 26.57
CA ILE A 52 -28.56 -4.34 25.67
C ILE A 52 -28.21 -4.62 24.20
N THR A 53 -27.10 -4.07 23.67
CA THR A 53 -26.75 -4.23 22.24
C THR A 53 -26.66 -5.70 21.84
N ALA A 54 -25.96 -6.51 22.64
CA ALA A 54 -25.80 -7.94 22.36
C ALA A 54 -27.12 -8.72 22.51
N THR A 55 -27.96 -8.34 23.47
CA THR A 55 -29.30 -8.92 23.66
C THR A 55 -30.22 -8.64 22.47
N LEU A 56 -30.20 -7.41 21.93
CA LEU A 56 -30.95 -7.03 20.72
C LEU A 56 -30.46 -7.78 19.48
N LEU A 57 -29.14 -7.91 19.30
CA LEU A 57 -28.52 -8.68 18.22
C LEU A 57 -28.83 -10.17 18.32
N LEU A 58 -28.77 -10.75 19.53
CA LEU A 58 -29.05 -12.17 19.72
C LEU A 58 -30.54 -12.49 19.49
N ARG A 59 -31.45 -11.57 19.86
CA ARG A 59 -32.87 -11.67 19.46
C ARG A 59 -33.05 -11.65 17.94
N HIS A 60 -32.33 -10.79 17.22
CA HIS A 60 -32.34 -10.75 15.76
C HIS A 60 -31.86 -12.07 15.14
N PHE A 61 -30.66 -12.52 15.52
CA PHE A 61 -30.06 -13.73 14.96
C PHE A 61 -30.86 -14.99 15.33
N LEU A 62 -31.47 -15.04 16.52
CA LEU A 62 -32.37 -16.11 16.91
C LEU A 62 -33.66 -16.13 16.08
N ASN A 63 -34.28 -14.98 15.83
CA ASN A 63 -35.50 -14.91 15.02
C ASN A 63 -35.25 -15.33 13.56
N VAL A 64 -34.12 -14.92 12.98
CA VAL A 64 -33.68 -15.40 11.65
C VAL A 64 -33.41 -16.91 11.67
N PHE A 65 -32.67 -17.41 12.66
CA PHE A 65 -32.38 -18.85 12.80
C PHE A 65 -33.65 -19.70 12.96
N ILE A 66 -34.63 -19.26 13.75
CA ILE A 66 -35.91 -19.97 13.92
C ILE A 66 -36.69 -20.02 12.58
N ALA A 67 -36.67 -18.93 11.79
CA ALA A 67 -37.33 -18.88 10.49
C ALA A 67 -36.67 -19.79 9.44
N ASP A 68 -35.34 -19.91 9.46
CA ASP A 68 -34.55 -20.74 8.53
C ASP A 68 -34.44 -22.23 8.95
N ARG A 69 -34.88 -22.61 10.16
CA ARG A 69 -34.67 -23.96 10.74
C ARG A 69 -35.80 -24.95 10.44
N GLU A 70 -35.67 -25.67 9.33
CA GLU A 70 -36.55 -26.80 8.99
C GLU A 70 -36.15 -28.13 9.65
N TYR A 71 -37.14 -28.96 10.01
CA TYR A 71 -36.95 -30.36 10.42
C TYR A 71 -37.80 -31.28 9.53
N THR A 72 -37.21 -32.38 9.04
CA THR A 72 -37.97 -33.35 8.24
C THR A 72 -38.83 -34.25 9.14
N LEU A 73 -39.95 -34.76 8.61
CA LEU A 73 -40.76 -35.76 9.31
C LEU A 73 -39.95 -37.03 9.67
N LYS A 74 -38.93 -37.37 8.88
CA LYS A 74 -37.99 -38.46 9.17
C LYS A 74 -37.16 -38.15 10.43
N THR A 75 -36.61 -36.95 10.53
CA THR A 75 -35.86 -36.46 11.71
C THR A 75 -36.72 -36.51 12.98
N LEU A 76 -37.99 -36.09 12.89
CA LEU A 76 -38.94 -36.12 14.01
C LEU A 76 -39.28 -37.54 14.49
N ILE A 77 -39.12 -38.56 13.64
CA ILE A 77 -39.38 -39.97 13.97
C ILE A 77 -38.11 -40.68 14.45
N GLU A 78 -36.97 -40.44 13.80
CA GLU A 78 -35.70 -41.14 14.08
C GLU A 78 -34.88 -40.50 15.21
N THR A 79 -34.88 -39.18 15.36
CA THR A 79 -34.11 -38.45 16.39
C THR A 79 -34.92 -37.39 17.16
N PRO A 80 -36.14 -37.70 17.67
CA PRO A 80 -36.99 -36.73 18.37
C PRO A 80 -36.28 -36.02 19.55
N GLY A 81 -35.49 -36.76 20.33
CA GLY A 81 -34.73 -36.24 21.47
C GLY A 81 -33.55 -35.33 21.13
N GLU A 82 -33.29 -35.04 19.85
CA GLU A 82 -32.41 -33.94 19.41
C GLU A 82 -33.22 -32.69 19.11
N VAL A 83 -34.34 -32.83 18.39
CA VAL A 83 -35.28 -31.73 18.11
C VAL A 83 -35.84 -31.15 19.42
N GLU A 84 -36.16 -32.00 20.41
CA GLU A 84 -36.59 -31.56 21.74
C GLU A 84 -35.53 -30.71 22.47
N LYS A 85 -34.22 -31.02 22.30
CA LYS A 85 -33.14 -30.25 22.91
C LYS A 85 -32.99 -28.88 22.25
N ASP A 86 -33.06 -28.82 20.92
CA ASP A 86 -32.99 -27.55 20.20
C ASP A 86 -34.20 -26.66 20.51
N VAL A 87 -35.40 -27.23 20.60
CA VAL A 87 -36.60 -26.50 21.06
C VAL A 87 -36.47 -26.04 22.52
N ALA A 88 -35.91 -26.87 23.41
CA ALA A 88 -35.69 -26.50 24.81
C ALA A 88 -34.67 -25.36 24.97
N ARG A 89 -33.52 -25.45 24.28
CA ARG A 89 -32.51 -24.37 24.19
C ARG A 89 -33.11 -23.08 23.65
N THR A 90 -33.88 -23.19 22.56
CA THR A 90 -34.54 -22.04 21.92
C THR A 90 -35.50 -21.36 22.89
N ARG A 91 -36.34 -22.11 23.61
CA ARG A 91 -37.23 -21.57 24.64
C ARG A 91 -36.47 -20.90 25.77
N ARG A 92 -35.43 -21.56 26.31
CA ARG A 92 -34.60 -21.00 27.38
C ARG A 92 -33.92 -19.69 26.96
N LEU A 93 -33.44 -19.63 25.72
CA LEU A 93 -32.87 -18.41 25.17
C LEU A 93 -33.93 -17.29 25.00
N ILE A 94 -35.15 -17.63 24.57
CA ILE A 94 -36.28 -16.69 24.51
C ILE A 94 -36.65 -16.17 25.91
N GLU A 95 -36.57 -16.97 26.97
CA GLU A 95 -36.76 -16.50 28.36
C GLU A 95 -35.70 -15.46 28.76
N LEU A 96 -34.41 -15.78 28.55
CA LEU A 96 -33.28 -14.92 28.90
C LEU A 96 -33.29 -13.58 28.15
N LEU A 97 -33.72 -13.60 26.88
CA LEU A 97 -33.85 -12.41 26.04
C LEU A 97 -35.10 -11.58 26.35
N ASN A 98 -36.08 -12.10 27.11
CA ASN A 98 -37.32 -11.40 27.46
C ASN A 98 -37.44 -11.07 28.97
N ARG A 99 -36.30 -11.03 29.67
CA ARG A 99 -36.18 -10.51 31.04
C ARG A 99 -36.81 -9.10 31.17
N PRO A 100 -37.54 -8.77 32.26
CA PRO A 100 -38.17 -7.45 32.43
C PRO A 100 -37.19 -6.27 32.32
N GLU A 101 -35.99 -6.44 32.87
CA GLU A 101 -34.92 -5.43 32.88
C GLU A 101 -34.46 -5.08 31.46
N VAL A 102 -34.35 -6.09 30.59
CA VAL A 102 -34.03 -5.94 29.16
C VAL A 102 -35.16 -5.20 28.44
N ALA A 103 -36.42 -5.50 28.76
CA ALA A 103 -37.57 -4.86 28.13
C ALA A 103 -37.65 -3.36 28.50
N GLU A 104 -37.46 -3.01 29.77
CA GLU A 104 -37.39 -1.63 30.26
C GLU A 104 -36.24 -0.86 29.57
N GLN A 105 -35.04 -1.42 29.56
CA GLN A 105 -33.87 -0.84 28.89
C GLN A 105 -34.05 -0.67 27.38
N THR A 106 -34.79 -1.58 26.73
CA THR A 106 -35.12 -1.48 25.30
C THR A 106 -36.06 -0.32 25.02
N GLU A 107 -37.14 -0.14 25.82
CA GLU A 107 -38.04 0.99 25.64
C GLU A 107 -37.36 2.32 26.00
N MET A 108 -36.47 2.36 26.99
CA MET A 108 -35.63 3.53 27.27
C MET A 108 -34.78 3.94 26.06
N LEU A 109 -34.16 2.97 25.36
CA LEU A 109 -33.41 3.22 24.12
C LEU A 109 -34.32 3.73 22.99
N MET A 110 -35.48 3.09 22.79
CA MET A 110 -36.45 3.51 21.76
C MET A 110 -36.98 4.92 22.04
N GLN A 111 -37.26 5.26 23.30
CA GLN A 111 -37.73 6.59 23.67
C GLN A 111 -36.63 7.66 23.56
N ALA A 112 -35.35 7.31 23.84
CA ALA A 112 -34.23 8.21 23.57
C ALA A 112 -34.11 8.53 22.07
N VAL A 113 -34.17 7.52 21.19
CA VAL A 113 -34.14 7.71 19.73
C VAL A 113 -35.35 8.53 19.24
N ARG A 114 -36.56 8.26 19.74
CA ARG A 114 -37.78 9.04 19.43
C ARG A 114 -37.67 10.50 19.89
N ASN A 115 -37.06 10.76 21.05
CA ASN A 115 -36.79 12.12 21.54
C ASN A 115 -35.74 12.83 20.67
N GLY A 116 -34.70 12.11 20.23
CA GLY A 116 -33.71 12.61 19.27
C GLY A 116 -34.37 13.04 17.96
N LEU A 117 -35.20 12.18 17.35
CA LEU A 117 -35.89 12.50 16.08
C LEU A 117 -36.78 13.74 16.19
N LYS A 118 -37.47 13.94 17.32
CA LYS A 118 -38.24 15.15 17.61
C LYS A 118 -37.39 16.42 17.63
N HIS A 119 -36.14 16.34 18.10
CA HIS A 119 -35.23 17.49 18.11
C HIS A 119 -34.85 17.96 16.70
N TYR A 120 -34.77 17.05 15.73
CA TYR A 120 -34.45 17.36 14.32
C TYR A 120 -35.69 17.45 13.41
N GLY A 121 -36.91 17.40 13.96
CA GLY A 121 -38.15 17.45 13.17
C GLY A 121 -38.33 16.26 12.22
N ALA A 122 -37.89 15.07 12.62
CA ALA A 122 -37.87 13.86 11.82
C ALA A 122 -38.72 12.71 12.40
N ASP A 123 -39.58 12.98 13.40
CA ASP A 123 -40.43 11.98 14.04
C ASP A 123 -41.74 11.68 13.28
N GLU A 124 -42.16 12.55 12.36
CA GLU A 124 -43.27 12.28 11.43
C GLU A 124 -42.90 11.31 10.28
N ARG A 125 -41.63 10.91 10.17
CA ARG A 125 -41.13 10.04 9.10
C ARG A 125 -41.54 8.57 9.29
N GLU A 126 -42.51 8.13 8.51
CA GLU A 126 -43.03 6.76 8.50
C GLU A 126 -41.94 5.70 8.20
N ASP A 127 -40.95 6.02 7.37
CA ASP A 127 -39.83 5.12 7.03
C ASP A 127 -38.84 4.94 8.19
N VAL A 128 -38.67 5.98 9.02
CA VAL A 128 -37.87 5.93 10.25
C VAL A 128 -38.63 5.22 11.37
N ALA A 129 -39.93 5.47 11.53
CA ALA A 129 -40.79 4.76 12.48
C ALA A 129 -40.75 3.23 12.24
N LYS A 130 -40.90 2.79 10.97
CA LYS A 130 -40.77 1.39 10.54
C LYS A 130 -39.39 0.77 10.80
N LEU A 131 -38.34 1.57 11.03
CA LEU A 131 -37.03 1.10 11.45
C LEU A 131 -36.93 0.98 12.97
N ILE A 132 -37.49 1.93 13.74
CA ILE A 132 -37.50 1.89 15.21
C ILE A 132 -38.29 0.68 15.72
N ASP A 133 -39.47 0.44 15.15
CA ASP A 133 -40.32 -0.68 15.54
C ASP A 133 -39.68 -2.05 15.20
N LYS A 134 -38.68 -2.06 14.31
CA LYS A 134 -37.73 -3.16 14.14
C LYS A 134 -36.60 -3.05 15.17
N VAL A 135 -36.95 -3.34 16.42
CA VAL A 135 -36.07 -3.41 17.60
C VAL A 135 -34.73 -4.12 17.32
N GLU A 136 -34.75 -5.16 16.49
CA GLU A 136 -33.58 -5.90 16.00
C GLU A 136 -32.58 -5.03 15.22
N THR A 137 -33.07 -4.15 14.33
CA THR A 137 -32.24 -3.22 13.54
C THR A 137 -31.61 -2.15 14.42
N LEU A 138 -32.29 -1.72 15.50
CA LEU A 138 -31.70 -0.79 16.48
C LEU A 138 -30.48 -1.42 17.19
N GLY A 139 -30.46 -2.73 17.42
CA GLY A 139 -29.29 -3.44 17.95
C GLY A 139 -28.07 -3.34 17.03
N ILE A 140 -28.28 -3.49 15.72
CA ILE A 140 -27.22 -3.34 14.70
C ILE A 140 -26.69 -1.91 14.69
N LEU A 141 -27.57 -0.90 14.62
CA LEU A 141 -27.16 0.51 14.60
C LEU A 141 -26.45 0.94 15.89
N ARG A 142 -26.92 0.47 17.06
CA ARG A 142 -26.29 0.76 18.36
C ARG A 142 -24.92 0.12 18.50
N ARG A 143 -24.73 -1.13 18.05
CA ARG A 143 -23.40 -1.77 17.93
C ARG A 143 -22.49 -0.92 17.06
N ASP A 144 -22.97 -0.52 15.89
CA ASP A 144 -22.16 0.20 14.91
C ASP A 144 -21.84 1.64 15.35
N ALA A 145 -22.69 2.27 16.16
CA ALA A 145 -22.41 3.55 16.82
C ALA A 145 -21.35 3.40 17.92
N LEU A 146 -21.48 2.42 18.82
CA LEU A 146 -20.49 2.13 19.86
C LEU A 146 -19.13 1.75 19.25
N ARG A 147 -19.11 0.89 18.23
CA ARG A 147 -17.92 0.53 17.46
C ARG A 147 -17.28 1.77 16.82
N SER A 148 -18.08 2.64 16.22
CA SER A 148 -17.57 3.87 15.59
C SER A 148 -16.99 4.82 16.63
N MET A 149 -17.63 4.97 17.80
CA MET A 149 -17.10 5.81 18.89
C MET A 149 -15.76 5.28 19.46
N GLN A 150 -15.46 3.99 19.31
CA GLN A 150 -14.15 3.40 19.63
C GLN A 150 -13.14 3.47 18.48
N LYS A 151 -13.55 3.19 17.23
CA LYS A 151 -12.65 2.92 16.09
C LYS A 151 -12.44 4.09 15.12
N LEU A 152 -13.28 5.13 15.15
CA LEU A 152 -13.03 6.37 14.39
C LEU A 152 -11.81 7.11 14.96
N LYS A 153 -11.02 7.74 14.08
CA LYS A 153 -9.82 8.50 14.45
C LYS A 153 -10.22 9.77 15.21
N VAL A 154 -9.64 9.97 16.39
CA VAL A 154 -9.83 11.19 17.21
C VAL A 154 -8.58 12.05 17.12
N ASP A 155 -8.72 13.26 16.58
CA ASP A 155 -7.68 14.28 16.54
C ASP A 155 -8.13 15.49 17.37
N GLN A 156 -7.30 15.95 18.31
CA GLN A 156 -7.54 17.21 19.05
C GLN A 156 -6.62 18.29 18.50
N PHE A 157 -7.18 19.29 17.82
CA PHE A 157 -6.40 20.37 17.19
C PHE A 157 -6.17 21.58 18.10
N PHE A 158 -6.98 21.72 19.15
CA PHE A 158 -6.86 22.82 20.10
C PHE A 158 -7.17 22.34 21.52
N ASP A 159 -6.35 22.74 22.48
CA ASP A 159 -6.60 22.58 23.91
C ASP A 159 -6.93 23.93 24.54
N GLY A 160 -7.84 23.93 25.50
CA GLY A 160 -8.33 25.14 26.13
C GLY A 160 -9.48 24.89 27.11
N GLN A 161 -10.13 25.98 27.52
CA GLN A 161 -11.23 25.90 28.47
C GLN A 161 -12.44 25.16 27.85
N PRO A 162 -13.06 24.21 28.56
CA PRO A 162 -14.34 23.63 28.15
C PRO A 162 -15.45 24.68 28.21
N ALA A 163 -16.62 24.35 27.65
CA ALA A 163 -17.81 25.17 27.85
C ALA A 163 -18.22 25.20 29.34
N GLU A 164 -18.90 26.25 29.77
CA GLU A 164 -19.38 26.39 31.15
C GLU A 164 -20.31 25.24 31.54
N GLU A 165 -20.27 24.83 32.81
CA GLU A 165 -21.06 23.70 33.31
C GLU A 165 -22.57 23.96 33.12
N GLY A 166 -23.25 23.02 32.46
CA GLY A 166 -24.66 23.17 32.05
C GLY A 166 -24.87 23.78 30.66
N THR A 167 -23.82 24.23 29.96
CA THR A 167 -23.92 24.64 28.54
C THR A 167 -24.44 23.49 27.70
N LYS A 168 -25.60 23.66 27.06
CA LYS A 168 -26.11 22.70 26.08
C LYS A 168 -25.33 22.87 24.76
N PRO A 169 -24.68 21.82 24.23
CA PRO A 169 -24.05 21.91 22.93
C PRO A 169 -25.10 22.11 21.83
N LEU A 170 -24.80 22.96 20.86
CA LEU A 170 -25.65 23.15 19.68
C LEU A 170 -25.33 22.10 18.62
N TYR A 171 -26.38 21.51 18.06
CA TYR A 171 -26.27 20.62 16.92
C TYR A 171 -26.58 21.37 15.64
N HIS A 172 -25.69 21.26 14.64
CA HIS A 172 -25.94 21.85 13.34
C HIS A 172 -26.91 20.96 12.55
N PRO A 173 -28.04 21.47 12.02
CA PRO A 173 -29.08 20.65 11.39
C PRO A 173 -28.74 20.19 9.96
N MET A 174 -27.62 20.66 9.40
CA MET A 174 -27.14 20.34 8.05
C MET A 174 -25.86 19.52 8.10
N VAL A 175 -25.73 18.57 7.17
CA VAL A 175 -24.45 18.04 6.74
C VAL A 175 -23.77 19.09 5.86
N HIS A 176 -22.53 19.46 6.21
CA HIS A 176 -21.74 20.45 5.47
C HIS A 176 -20.63 19.80 4.66
N GLN A 177 -20.12 20.51 3.65
CA GLN A 177 -18.96 20.14 2.84
C GLN A 177 -17.85 21.18 2.94
N TRP A 178 -16.63 20.68 3.01
CA TRP A 178 -15.39 21.45 2.95
C TRP A 178 -14.45 20.89 1.89
N TRP A 179 -13.72 21.77 1.20
CA TRP A 179 -12.69 21.39 0.23
C TRP A 179 -11.32 21.08 0.86
N ASN A 180 -11.15 21.29 2.17
CA ASN A 180 -10.01 20.85 2.96
C ASN A 180 -10.30 20.96 4.46
N ILE A 181 -9.59 20.17 5.28
CA ILE A 181 -9.71 20.21 6.74
C ILE A 181 -9.23 21.53 7.36
N ASN A 182 -8.22 22.19 6.77
CA ASN A 182 -7.64 23.42 7.32
C ASN A 182 -8.69 24.54 7.40
N SER A 183 -9.48 24.73 6.33
CA SER A 183 -10.57 25.70 6.29
C SER A 183 -11.67 25.40 7.33
N MET A 184 -12.02 24.12 7.52
CA MET A 184 -12.96 23.70 8.58
C MET A 184 -12.45 24.04 9.98
N LEU A 185 -11.15 23.81 10.25
CA LEU A 185 -10.53 24.09 11.55
C LEU A 185 -10.43 25.59 11.84
N GLU A 186 -10.18 26.42 10.82
CA GLU A 186 -10.18 27.88 10.95
C GLU A 186 -11.61 28.41 11.23
N ALA A 187 -12.60 27.94 10.46
CA ALA A 187 -14.00 28.30 10.68
C ALA A 187 -14.54 27.81 12.04
N ALA A 188 -14.02 26.68 12.57
CA ALA A 188 -14.44 26.13 13.86
C ALA A 188 -14.31 27.14 15.01
N PHE A 189 -13.31 28.02 15.02
CA PHE A 189 -13.16 29.03 16.08
C PHE A 189 -14.35 30.00 16.16
N HIS A 190 -15.01 30.26 15.03
CA HIS A 190 -16.18 31.14 14.95
C HIS A 190 -17.51 30.41 15.22
N MET A 191 -17.50 29.08 15.35
CA MET A 191 -18.69 28.28 15.68
C MET A 191 -19.02 28.31 17.18
N PRO A 192 -20.29 28.19 17.57
CA PRO A 192 -20.67 27.98 18.96
C PRO A 192 -20.18 26.61 19.48
N SER A 193 -20.22 26.40 20.79
CA SER A 193 -19.95 25.07 21.36
C SER A 193 -21.02 24.07 20.93
N GLY A 194 -20.61 22.96 20.33
CA GLY A 194 -21.53 22.12 19.56
C GLY A 194 -20.87 20.98 18.79
N VAL A 195 -21.69 20.30 17.97
CA VAL A 195 -21.27 19.22 17.07
C VAL A 195 -21.87 19.45 15.68
N SER A 196 -21.06 19.27 14.63
CA SER A 196 -21.52 19.28 13.24
C SER A 196 -20.98 18.07 12.46
N LEU A 197 -21.79 17.56 11.52
CA LEU A 197 -21.40 16.48 10.61
C LEU A 197 -20.90 17.09 9.30
N ASN A 198 -19.68 16.72 8.88
CA ASN A 198 -18.95 17.36 7.79
C ASN A 198 -18.37 16.31 6.84
N LEU A 199 -18.50 16.55 5.53
CA LEU A 199 -17.79 15.86 4.46
C LEU A 199 -16.54 16.67 4.08
N ILE A 200 -15.37 16.06 4.16
CA ILE A 200 -14.14 16.62 3.59
C ILE A 200 -13.94 16.00 2.20
N ARG A 201 -14.04 16.83 1.17
CA ARG A 201 -13.79 16.46 -0.23
C ARG A 201 -12.30 16.55 -0.51
N ASP A 202 -11.68 15.43 -0.85
CA ASP A 202 -10.32 15.39 -1.38
C ASP A 202 -10.30 15.64 -2.91
N HIS A 203 -9.12 15.88 -3.47
CA HIS A 203 -8.88 15.95 -4.91
C HIS A 203 -9.10 14.61 -5.64
N ASN A 204 -9.07 13.49 -4.91
CA ASN A 204 -9.44 12.16 -5.34
C ASN A 204 -10.64 11.70 -4.51
N ASP A 205 -11.82 11.58 -5.13
CA ASP A 205 -13.06 11.27 -4.43
C ASP A 205 -12.98 10.04 -3.50
N TYR A 206 -12.23 9.00 -3.87
CA TYR A 206 -12.03 7.80 -3.03
C TYR A 206 -11.34 8.07 -1.68
N HIS A 207 -10.57 9.15 -1.57
CA HIS A 207 -9.86 9.58 -0.35
C HIS A 207 -10.68 10.54 0.51
N SER A 208 -11.83 11.02 0.00
CA SER A 208 -12.77 11.84 0.77
C SER A 208 -13.30 11.09 2.00
N PHE A 209 -13.67 11.82 3.04
CA PHE A 209 -14.05 11.24 4.33
C PHE A 209 -15.07 12.08 5.08
N PHE A 210 -15.80 11.43 5.99
CA PHE A 210 -16.72 12.11 6.89
C PHE A 210 -16.10 12.31 8.26
N CYS A 211 -16.52 13.37 8.94
CA CYS A 211 -16.14 13.63 10.32
C CYS A 211 -17.21 14.37 11.11
N PHE A 212 -17.22 14.13 12.41
CA PHE A 212 -17.84 15.04 13.36
C PHE A 212 -16.80 16.06 13.80
N LEU A 213 -17.08 17.34 13.56
CA LEU A 213 -16.36 18.45 14.19
C LEU A 213 -17.03 18.70 15.55
N ILE A 214 -16.22 18.72 16.60
CA ILE A 214 -16.68 18.73 17.99
C ILE A 214 -16.00 19.91 18.70
N LYS A 215 -16.79 20.91 19.12
CA LYS A 215 -16.30 22.11 19.79
C LYS A 215 -16.84 22.20 21.21
N ASN A 216 -16.02 21.87 22.21
CA ASN A 216 -16.37 22.04 23.63
C ASN A 216 -15.64 23.26 24.21
N GLY A 217 -16.31 24.40 24.21
CA GLY A 217 -15.73 25.69 24.60
C GLY A 217 -14.70 26.13 23.56
N HIS A 218 -13.43 26.12 23.96
CA HIS A 218 -12.28 26.38 23.08
C HIS A 218 -11.70 25.07 22.50
N ASN A 219 -12.02 23.91 23.09
CA ASN A 219 -11.47 22.62 22.64
C ASN A 219 -12.06 22.22 21.29
N ILE A 220 -11.20 21.88 20.33
CA ILE A 220 -11.59 21.44 18.99
C ILE A 220 -11.09 20.02 18.77
N PHE A 221 -12.03 19.11 18.53
CA PHE A 221 -11.75 17.73 18.13
C PHE A 221 -12.39 17.42 16.77
N VAL A 222 -11.77 16.51 16.03
CA VAL A 222 -12.32 15.89 14.82
C VAL A 222 -12.38 14.39 15.05
N LEU A 223 -13.57 13.80 14.87
CA LEU A 223 -13.82 12.36 14.92
C LEU A 223 -14.12 11.88 13.49
N SER A 224 -13.20 11.15 12.85
CA SER A 224 -13.25 10.90 11.39
C SER A 224 -13.01 9.45 10.97
N ASP A 225 -13.51 9.09 9.79
CA ASP A 225 -13.10 7.89 9.04
C ASP A 225 -12.06 8.23 7.94
N ALA A 226 -11.22 9.25 8.19
CA ALA A 226 -10.14 9.62 7.28
C ALA A 226 -9.21 8.43 7.02
N PRO A 227 -8.81 8.20 5.75
CA PRO A 227 -8.00 7.04 5.40
C PRO A 227 -6.63 7.12 6.07
N GLN A 228 -6.14 5.98 6.57
CA GLN A 228 -4.89 5.88 7.31
C GLN A 228 -3.82 5.22 6.45
N TRP A 229 -2.74 5.95 6.18
CA TRP A 229 -1.68 5.55 5.27
C TRP A 229 -0.41 5.19 6.04
N THR A 230 0.24 4.08 5.67
CA THR A 230 1.50 3.64 6.27
C THR A 230 2.63 4.63 5.95
N HIS A 231 2.57 5.33 4.82
CA HIS A 231 3.53 6.32 4.34
C HIS A 231 2.86 7.34 3.39
N PRO A 232 3.36 8.59 3.28
CA PRO A 232 2.65 9.67 2.58
C PRO A 232 2.58 9.53 1.05
N LEU A 233 3.25 8.54 0.45
CA LEU A 233 3.16 8.26 -0.99
C LEU A 233 2.15 7.15 -1.34
N GLN A 234 1.60 6.44 -0.35
CA GLN A 234 0.59 5.40 -0.56
C GLN A 234 -0.66 5.87 -1.33
N PRO A 235 -1.22 7.08 -1.07
CA PRO A 235 -2.49 7.51 -1.69
C PRO A 235 -2.43 7.64 -3.21
N SER A 236 -1.25 7.94 -3.76
CA SER A 236 -0.99 8.05 -5.21
C SER A 236 -0.48 6.74 -5.84
N GLN A 237 -0.30 5.70 -5.03
CA GLN A 237 0.22 4.39 -5.45
C GLN A 237 -0.78 3.24 -5.29
N SER A 238 -1.86 3.42 -4.51
CA SER A 238 -2.92 2.40 -4.41
C SER A 238 -3.57 2.12 -5.77
N ARG A 239 -3.79 0.83 -6.04
CA ARG A 239 -4.42 0.33 -7.27
C ARG A 239 -5.90 0.00 -7.10
N ARG A 240 -6.42 0.02 -5.87
CA ARG A 240 -7.83 -0.27 -5.53
C ARG A 240 -8.34 0.65 -4.41
N PRO A 241 -8.27 1.98 -4.57
CA PRO A 241 -8.83 2.92 -3.60
C PRO A 241 -10.37 2.82 -3.49
N ASP A 242 -11.02 2.25 -4.52
CA ASP A 242 -12.43 1.83 -4.50
C ASP A 242 -12.72 0.84 -3.37
N ARG A 243 -11.85 -0.16 -3.18
CA ARG A 243 -11.98 -1.15 -2.11
C ARG A 243 -11.66 -0.55 -0.74
N GLU A 244 -10.64 0.30 -0.66
CA GLU A 244 -10.28 0.99 0.58
C GLU A 244 -11.43 1.91 1.07
N MET A 245 -12.18 2.50 0.14
CA MET A 245 -13.38 3.28 0.44
C MET A 245 -14.59 2.38 0.81
N ASP A 246 -14.84 1.30 0.08
CA ASP A 246 -15.91 0.32 0.40
C ASP A 246 -15.71 -0.28 1.80
N GLU A 247 -14.47 -0.61 2.16
CA GLU A 247 -14.07 -1.04 3.50
C GLU A 247 -14.22 0.06 4.56
N ARG A 248 -14.45 1.34 4.22
CA ARG A 248 -14.82 2.39 5.20
C ARG A 248 -16.34 2.56 5.29
N ILE A 249 -17.01 2.65 4.14
CA ILE A 249 -18.49 2.74 4.03
C ILE A 249 -19.16 1.59 4.78
N SER A 250 -18.66 0.36 4.63
CA SER A 250 -19.19 -0.83 5.33
C SER A 250 -18.94 -0.85 6.85
N LYS A 251 -18.08 0.02 7.39
CA LYS A 251 -17.76 0.09 8.83
C LYS A 251 -18.57 1.15 9.59
N HIS A 252 -19.04 2.21 8.91
CA HIS A 252 -19.64 3.39 9.51
C HIS A 252 -20.84 3.88 8.71
N TRP A 253 -21.97 4.19 9.35
CA TRP A 253 -23.20 4.67 8.70
C TRP A 253 -23.15 6.17 8.34
N PHE A 254 -21.99 6.64 7.87
CA PHE A 254 -21.84 7.99 7.33
C PHE A 254 -22.57 8.11 5.98
N PRO A 255 -23.15 9.28 5.65
CA PRO A 255 -24.06 9.43 4.51
C PRO A 255 -23.33 9.59 3.16
N TYR A 256 -22.52 8.58 2.81
CA TYR A 256 -21.75 8.52 1.56
C TYR A 256 -22.60 8.54 0.28
N GLY A 257 -23.90 8.25 0.36
CA GLY A 257 -24.85 8.48 -0.74
C GLY A 257 -24.87 9.93 -1.23
N ILE A 258 -24.49 10.91 -0.40
CA ILE A 258 -24.35 12.32 -0.77
C ILE A 258 -23.28 12.52 -1.88
N MET A 259 -22.27 11.65 -1.97
CA MET A 259 -21.22 11.73 -2.99
C MET A 259 -21.63 11.17 -4.37
N ASN A 260 -22.90 10.79 -4.57
CA ASN A 260 -23.41 10.20 -5.82
C ASN A 260 -22.61 8.96 -6.28
N ILE A 261 -22.19 8.13 -5.32
CA ILE A 261 -21.49 6.88 -5.56
C ILE A 261 -22.45 5.89 -6.25
N LYS A 262 -21.93 5.20 -7.26
CA LYS A 262 -22.61 4.16 -8.05
C LYS A 262 -21.75 2.90 -8.03
N THR A 263 -22.36 1.77 -8.35
CA THR A 263 -21.66 0.52 -8.63
C THR A 263 -21.52 0.34 -10.15
N ASP A 264 -20.34 -0.03 -10.64
CA ASP A 264 -20.12 -0.36 -12.05
C ASP A 264 -20.56 -1.80 -12.40
N GLU A 265 -20.46 -2.18 -13.69
CA GLU A 265 -20.83 -3.53 -14.16
C GLU A 265 -19.99 -4.67 -13.54
N ASP A 266 -18.82 -4.33 -13.00
CA ASP A 266 -17.88 -5.24 -12.34
C ASP A 266 -18.08 -5.32 -10.81
N GLY A 267 -19.06 -4.59 -10.26
CA GLY A 267 -19.36 -4.55 -8.83
C GLY A 267 -18.51 -3.57 -8.01
N ARG A 268 -17.82 -2.61 -8.64
CA ARG A 268 -16.88 -1.67 -7.99
C ARG A 268 -17.53 -0.31 -7.73
N LEU A 269 -17.04 0.42 -6.73
CA LEU A 269 -17.47 1.80 -6.50
C LEU A 269 -16.92 2.73 -7.59
N ALA A 270 -17.78 3.59 -8.12
CA ALA A 270 -17.45 4.66 -9.06
C ALA A 270 -18.29 5.91 -8.74
N PHE A 271 -17.82 7.09 -9.13
CA PHE A 271 -18.55 8.35 -8.92
C PHE A 271 -19.30 8.75 -10.20
N ALA A 272 -20.49 9.34 -10.04
CA ALA A 272 -21.15 10.03 -11.14
C ALA A 272 -20.35 11.28 -11.56
N GLU A 273 -20.39 11.62 -12.85
CA GLU A 273 -19.86 12.92 -13.31
C GLU A 273 -20.55 14.06 -12.56
N SER A 274 -19.77 15.05 -12.12
CA SER A 274 -20.25 16.22 -11.40
C SER A 274 -19.78 17.50 -12.10
N ASP A 275 -20.69 18.46 -12.28
CA ASP A 275 -20.42 19.70 -13.02
C ASP A 275 -19.37 20.61 -12.34
N SER A 276 -19.12 20.42 -11.03
CA SER A 276 -18.19 21.24 -10.26
C SER A 276 -16.78 20.63 -10.18
N THR A 277 -15.87 21.09 -11.04
CA THR A 277 -14.41 20.82 -10.95
C THR A 277 -13.63 21.88 -10.16
N ALA A 278 -14.33 22.82 -9.52
CA ALA A 278 -13.76 23.98 -8.84
C ALA A 278 -13.37 23.70 -7.38
N LEU A 279 -12.16 23.17 -7.17
CA LEU A 279 -11.51 23.15 -5.85
C LEU A 279 -11.20 24.59 -5.39
N VAL A 280 -11.76 24.97 -4.24
CA VAL A 280 -11.49 26.26 -3.58
C VAL A 280 -10.34 26.08 -2.58
N LEU A 281 -9.27 26.87 -2.72
CA LEU A 281 -8.06 26.73 -1.91
C LEU A 281 -8.29 27.01 -0.42
N HIS A 282 -9.12 28.01 -0.10
CA HIS A 282 -9.54 28.33 1.27
C HIS A 282 -11.00 28.76 1.27
N GLN A 283 -11.77 28.28 2.25
CA GLN A 283 -13.22 28.37 2.28
C GLN A 283 -13.66 28.99 3.61
N GLU A 284 -14.19 30.21 3.58
CA GLU A 284 -14.61 30.93 4.79
C GLU A 284 -15.91 30.37 5.39
N GLU A 285 -16.87 29.96 4.55
CA GLU A 285 -18.17 29.45 4.96
C GLU A 285 -18.40 27.98 4.56
N ALA A 286 -19.03 27.21 5.45
CA ALA A 286 -19.38 25.82 5.24
C ALA A 286 -20.44 25.67 4.13
N LEU A 287 -20.25 24.78 3.15
CA LEU A 287 -21.27 24.54 2.11
C LEU A 287 -22.33 23.57 2.65
N PRO A 288 -23.61 23.98 2.87
CA PRO A 288 -24.65 23.06 3.32
C PRO A 288 -25.07 22.14 2.17
N VAL A 289 -24.99 20.82 2.35
CA VAL A 289 -25.29 19.85 1.28
C VAL A 289 -26.62 19.15 1.48
N LYS A 290 -26.96 18.74 2.71
CA LYS A 290 -28.21 18.03 3.00
C LYS A 290 -28.66 18.19 4.46
N PRO A 291 -29.95 18.35 4.76
CA PRO A 291 -30.47 18.30 6.13
C PRO A 291 -30.25 16.93 6.78
N ILE A 292 -29.90 16.90 8.07
CA ILE A 292 -29.76 15.66 8.84
C ILE A 292 -31.11 14.92 8.90
N SER A 293 -32.22 15.64 8.99
CA SER A 293 -33.58 15.11 8.96
C SER A 293 -33.96 14.37 7.66
N GLU A 294 -33.20 14.55 6.57
CA GLU A 294 -33.42 13.92 5.27
C GLU A 294 -32.47 12.73 4.98
N LEU A 295 -31.57 12.38 5.91
CA LEU A 295 -30.69 11.21 5.76
C LEU A 295 -31.48 9.90 5.68
N ALA A 296 -30.87 8.82 5.16
CA ALA A 296 -31.53 7.52 5.13
C ALA A 296 -31.82 7.03 6.56
N PRO A 297 -32.88 6.23 6.81
CA PRO A 297 -33.29 5.88 8.18
C PRO A 297 -32.18 5.32 9.09
N GLY A 298 -31.28 4.48 8.54
CA GLY A 298 -30.12 3.95 9.27
C GLY A 298 -29.06 5.02 9.57
N GLU A 299 -28.69 5.83 8.56
CA GLU A 299 -27.75 6.96 8.70
C GLU A 299 -28.24 7.95 9.77
N LEU A 300 -29.51 8.33 9.74
CA LEU A 300 -30.14 9.24 10.68
C LEU A 300 -30.11 8.69 12.11
N VAL A 301 -30.65 7.48 12.33
CA VAL A 301 -30.72 6.90 13.68
C VAL A 301 -29.33 6.63 14.26
N TRP A 302 -28.37 6.19 13.44
CA TRP A 302 -26.96 6.07 13.86
C TRP A 302 -26.34 7.44 14.18
N THR A 303 -26.61 8.48 13.39
CA THR A 303 -26.10 9.84 13.63
C THR A 303 -26.60 10.40 14.97
N LEU A 304 -27.88 10.15 15.32
CA LEU A 304 -28.43 10.49 16.63
C LEU A 304 -27.71 9.76 17.79
N MET A 305 -27.46 8.45 17.64
CA MET A 305 -26.71 7.67 18.63
C MET A 305 -25.26 8.19 18.77
N MET A 306 -24.61 8.54 17.66
CA MET A 306 -23.27 9.14 17.67
C MET A 306 -23.25 10.49 18.39
N PHE A 307 -24.26 11.33 18.21
CA PHE A 307 -24.37 12.61 18.92
C PHE A 307 -24.46 12.44 20.45
N ASP A 308 -25.29 11.53 20.95
CA ASP A 308 -25.37 11.24 22.40
C ASP A 308 -24.05 10.68 22.95
N LEU A 309 -23.40 9.78 22.22
CA LEU A 309 -22.08 9.21 22.58
C LEU A 309 -20.97 10.29 22.58
N ILE A 310 -21.03 11.26 21.67
CA ILE A 310 -20.13 12.40 21.60
C ILE A 310 -20.34 13.34 22.80
N ILE A 311 -21.58 13.66 23.18
CA ILE A 311 -21.84 14.43 24.42
C ILE A 311 -21.27 13.68 25.63
N ASP A 312 -21.53 12.37 25.74
CA ASP A 312 -21.09 11.57 26.87
C ASP A 312 -19.56 11.56 27.01
N ARG A 313 -18.84 11.36 25.91
CA ARG A 313 -17.37 11.34 25.88
C ARG A 313 -16.74 12.73 26.08
N PHE A 314 -17.17 13.74 25.33
CA PHE A 314 -16.47 15.02 25.23
C PHE A 314 -17.01 16.12 26.16
N TRP A 315 -18.27 16.04 26.61
CA TRP A 315 -18.82 16.96 27.63
C TRP A 315 -18.85 16.30 29.01
N LYS A 316 -19.59 15.20 29.20
CA LYS A 316 -19.80 14.62 30.54
C LYS A 316 -18.54 14.01 31.14
N LYS A 317 -17.77 13.27 30.33
CA LYS A 317 -16.50 12.62 30.73
C LYS A 317 -15.26 13.50 30.47
N GLY A 318 -15.42 14.68 29.89
CA GLY A 318 -14.34 15.65 29.69
C GLY A 318 -13.12 15.13 28.92
N PHE A 319 -13.31 14.24 27.93
CA PHE A 319 -12.22 13.59 27.21
C PHE A 319 -11.20 14.58 26.63
N LYS A 320 -9.91 14.26 26.79
CA LYS A 320 -8.75 14.90 26.16
C LYS A 320 -7.98 13.85 25.35
N ALA A 321 -7.39 14.23 24.23
CA ALA A 321 -6.49 13.36 23.49
C ALA A 321 -5.12 13.23 24.21
N PRO A 322 -4.36 12.14 24.01
CA PRO A 322 -3.02 11.99 24.61
C PRO A 322 -1.99 13.02 24.12
N ALA A 323 -2.22 13.61 22.94
CA ALA A 323 -1.41 14.66 22.33
C ALA A 323 -2.28 15.50 21.38
N LEU A 324 -1.79 16.69 21.03
CA LEU A 324 -2.40 17.51 19.98
C LEU A 324 -2.09 16.96 18.58
N SER A 325 -3.06 17.08 17.69
CA SER A 325 -2.94 16.88 16.25
C SER A 325 -2.78 18.21 15.53
N TYR A 326 -2.12 18.16 14.37
CA TYR A 326 -1.84 19.30 13.50
C TYR A 326 -2.09 18.89 12.04
N THR A 327 -1.99 19.83 11.11
CA THR A 327 -2.03 19.55 9.66
C THR A 327 -0.71 19.88 8.98
N GLY A 328 -0.47 19.36 7.77
CA GLY A 328 0.77 19.59 7.03
C GLY A 328 1.11 21.06 6.80
N GLU A 329 0.09 21.93 6.64
CA GLU A 329 0.27 23.38 6.54
C GLU A 329 0.89 23.99 7.80
N MET A 330 0.60 23.44 8.98
CA MET A 330 1.10 23.93 10.28
C MET A 330 2.59 23.62 10.51
N VAL A 331 3.22 22.87 9.59
CA VAL A 331 4.69 22.70 9.53
C VAL A 331 5.35 23.90 8.83
N LEU A 332 4.63 24.59 7.92
CA LEU A 332 5.05 25.86 7.33
C LEU A 332 4.61 27.05 8.18
N VAL A 333 3.32 27.13 8.49
CA VAL A 333 2.66 28.26 9.18
C VAL A 333 2.37 27.84 10.62
N GLN A 334 3.43 27.81 11.43
CA GLN A 334 3.45 27.20 12.77
C GLN A 334 2.32 27.74 13.69
N ASP A 335 2.06 29.05 13.62
CA ASP A 335 1.14 29.76 14.50
C ASP A 335 -0.30 29.86 13.93
N LYS A 336 -0.64 29.14 12.84
CA LYS A 336 -1.89 29.38 12.07
C LYS A 336 -3.16 29.29 12.94
N LEU A 337 -3.29 28.23 13.75
CA LEU A 337 -4.45 28.06 14.64
C LEU A 337 -4.45 29.06 15.82
N GLU A 338 -3.28 29.44 16.33
CA GLU A 338 -3.17 30.42 17.40
C GLU A 338 -3.56 31.83 16.92
N LEU A 339 -3.14 32.21 15.71
CA LEU A 339 -3.58 33.44 15.05
C LEU A 339 -5.09 33.44 14.75
N ALA A 340 -5.68 32.29 14.42
CA ALA A 340 -7.13 32.15 14.23
C ALA A 340 -7.90 32.27 15.56
N ALA A 341 -7.46 31.56 16.61
CA ALA A 341 -8.03 31.65 17.95
C ALA A 341 -7.95 33.07 18.52
N TYR A 342 -6.81 33.73 18.38
CA TYR A 342 -6.60 35.13 18.78
C TYR A 342 -7.55 36.09 18.06
N LYS A 343 -7.71 35.95 16.72
CA LYS A 343 -8.70 36.73 15.94
C LYS A 343 -10.14 36.48 16.39
N ALA A 344 -10.46 35.27 16.83
CA ALA A 344 -11.77 34.91 17.39
C ALA A 344 -11.96 35.37 18.86
N GLY A 345 -10.94 35.98 19.48
CA GLY A 345 -10.98 36.41 20.88
C GLY A 345 -10.83 35.28 21.91
N LEU A 346 -10.36 34.10 21.49
CA LEU A 346 -10.26 32.90 22.30
C LEU A 346 -8.82 32.75 22.83
N PRO A 347 -8.58 32.84 24.17
CA PRO A 347 -7.23 32.68 24.72
C PRO A 347 -6.70 31.26 24.53
N THR A 348 -5.51 31.15 23.93
CA THR A 348 -4.72 29.92 23.85
C THR A 348 -4.27 29.46 25.24
N ILE A 349 -4.49 28.18 25.57
CA ILE A 349 -3.94 27.54 26.76
C ILE A 349 -3.31 26.20 26.35
N GLY A 350 -2.00 26.21 26.10
CA GLY A 350 -1.24 24.99 25.85
C GLY A 350 -1.09 24.54 24.39
N TYR A 351 -1.49 25.36 23.40
CA TYR A 351 -1.08 25.11 22.01
C TYR A 351 0.46 25.15 21.90
N GLN A 352 1.05 24.24 21.12
CA GLN A 352 2.49 24.16 20.89
C GLN A 352 2.77 24.11 19.38
N PRO A 353 3.17 25.22 18.75
CA PRO A 353 3.50 25.23 17.33
C PRO A 353 4.56 24.16 16.94
N ILE A 354 4.47 23.60 15.73
CA ILE A 354 5.50 22.69 15.20
C ILE A 354 6.72 23.52 14.75
N ASN A 355 7.46 24.05 15.71
CA ASN A 355 8.75 24.66 15.45
C ASN A 355 9.81 23.57 15.19
N VAL A 356 10.23 23.46 13.93
CA VAL A 356 11.27 22.56 13.44
C VAL A 356 12.08 23.23 12.33
N ALA A 357 13.38 22.95 12.27
CA ALA A 357 14.26 23.44 11.21
C ALA A 357 13.96 22.78 9.85
N PRO A 358 14.35 23.39 8.71
CA PRO A 358 14.45 22.72 7.41
C PRO A 358 15.27 21.43 7.50
N VAL A 359 14.82 20.35 6.85
CA VAL A 359 15.60 19.10 6.74
C VAL A 359 16.78 19.35 5.82
N THR A 360 17.98 19.05 6.31
CA THR A 360 19.24 19.18 5.59
C THR A 360 19.56 17.95 4.73
N VAL A 361 20.50 18.08 3.81
CA VAL A 361 21.08 16.95 3.05
C VAL A 361 21.76 15.94 3.98
N GLN A 362 22.30 16.38 5.13
CA GLN A 362 22.94 15.47 6.09
C GLN A 362 21.90 14.62 6.83
N GLU A 363 20.84 15.23 7.35
CA GLU A 363 19.75 14.50 8.04
C GLU A 363 19.06 13.52 7.09
N ALA A 364 18.73 13.93 5.86
CA ALA A 364 18.10 13.06 4.86
C ALA A 364 19.00 11.90 4.38
N ALA A 365 20.32 12.00 4.57
CA ALA A 365 21.29 10.96 4.24
C ALA A 365 21.52 9.98 5.39
N ASP A 366 21.59 10.50 6.62
CA ASP A 366 21.95 9.73 7.81
C ASP A 366 20.71 9.17 8.55
N ALA A 367 19.50 9.50 8.07
CA ALA A 367 18.21 9.05 8.62
C ALA A 367 18.04 7.52 8.70
N THR A 368 17.27 7.09 9.69
CA THR A 368 17.03 5.69 10.06
C THR A 368 15.54 5.37 10.13
N GLU A 369 15.20 4.10 10.36
CA GLU A 369 13.82 3.64 10.58
C GLU A 369 13.13 4.40 11.75
N ALA A 370 13.89 4.82 12.77
CA ALA A 370 13.38 5.60 13.90
C ALA A 370 13.01 7.05 13.52
N ASP A 371 13.65 7.62 12.50
CA ASP A 371 13.34 8.95 11.95
C ASP A 371 12.14 8.91 10.98
N GLY A 372 11.54 7.74 10.79
CA GLY A 372 10.31 7.57 10.03
C GLY A 372 10.47 7.43 8.52
N ILE A 373 11.67 7.14 8.01
CA ILE A 373 11.83 6.72 6.60
C ILE A 373 11.35 5.28 6.36
N GLY A 374 11.16 4.50 7.43
CA GLY A 374 10.77 3.11 7.38
C GLY A 374 11.93 2.13 7.30
N LYS A 375 11.59 0.86 7.08
CA LYS A 375 12.54 -0.24 7.15
C LYS A 375 13.57 -0.18 6.02
N GLN A 376 14.84 -0.37 6.38
CA GLN A 376 15.94 -0.60 5.44
C GLN A 376 16.14 -2.10 5.20
N CYS A 377 16.29 -2.48 3.95
CA CYS A 377 16.33 -3.86 3.47
C CYS A 377 17.60 -4.18 2.66
N SER A 378 18.30 -3.20 2.07
CA SER A 378 19.60 -3.41 1.44
C SER A 378 20.49 -2.16 1.39
N ASN A 379 21.81 -2.37 1.47
CA ASN A 379 22.82 -1.31 1.34
C ASN A 379 23.31 -1.10 -0.11
N ARG A 380 22.60 -1.63 -1.12
CA ARG A 380 23.12 -1.74 -2.50
C ARG A 380 23.27 -0.42 -3.23
N ASN A 381 22.41 0.55 -2.95
CA ASN A 381 22.47 1.87 -3.57
C ASN A 381 23.38 2.86 -2.82
N LYS A 382 24.01 2.45 -1.70
CA LYS A 382 24.86 3.32 -0.88
C LYS A 382 26.02 3.96 -1.64
N TRP A 383 26.57 3.28 -2.65
CA TRP A 383 27.63 3.86 -3.50
C TRP A 383 27.12 5.03 -4.39
N LEU A 384 25.84 5.02 -4.79
CA LEU A 384 25.21 6.14 -5.49
C LEU A 384 25.02 7.32 -4.53
N GLU A 385 24.60 7.02 -3.31
CA GLU A 385 24.44 8.00 -2.24
C GLU A 385 25.78 8.69 -1.89
N GLU A 386 26.82 7.92 -1.61
CA GLU A 386 28.19 8.42 -1.37
C GLU A 386 28.71 9.25 -2.55
N ARG A 387 28.42 8.83 -3.79
CA ARG A 387 28.84 9.51 -5.02
C ARG A 387 28.12 10.83 -5.28
N TYR A 388 26.83 10.94 -4.96
CA TYR A 388 25.99 12.07 -5.39
C TYR A 388 25.46 12.97 -4.26
N ARG A 389 25.55 12.59 -2.96
CA ARG A 389 24.99 13.39 -1.85
C ARG A 389 25.46 14.85 -1.83
N HIS A 390 26.68 15.13 -2.29
CA HIS A 390 27.26 16.47 -2.38
C HIS A 390 26.71 17.35 -3.54
N ARG A 391 25.73 16.87 -4.33
CA ARG A 391 25.11 17.59 -5.47
C ARG A 391 23.59 17.79 -5.31
N ILE A 392 23.04 17.49 -4.12
CA ILE A 392 21.60 17.52 -3.83
C ILE A 392 21.18 18.91 -3.31
N SER A 393 19.98 19.38 -3.68
CA SER A 393 19.45 20.69 -3.26
C SER A 393 18.51 20.57 -2.06
N GLU A 394 18.84 21.22 -0.93
CA GLU A 394 18.03 21.19 0.31
C GLU A 394 16.63 21.79 0.14
N ALA A 395 16.43 22.70 -0.82
CA ALA A 395 15.11 23.27 -1.12
C ALA A 395 14.08 22.19 -1.50
N SER A 396 14.52 21.14 -2.19
CA SER A 396 13.65 20.01 -2.59
C SER A 396 13.20 19.14 -1.40
N LEU A 397 13.97 19.10 -0.31
CA LEU A 397 13.74 18.21 0.83
C LEU A 397 12.59 18.72 1.73
N ASN A 398 12.18 19.98 1.54
CA ASN A 398 11.25 20.70 2.39
C ASN A 398 9.95 21.11 1.66
N ALA A 399 9.64 20.45 0.54
CA ALA A 399 8.43 20.71 -0.23
C ALA A 399 7.16 20.32 0.55
N ILE A 400 6.29 21.30 0.79
CA ILE A 400 4.96 21.13 1.39
C ILE A 400 3.97 21.92 0.53
N ALA A 401 2.88 21.29 0.07
CA ALA A 401 1.97 21.89 -0.91
C ALA A 401 0.54 21.33 -0.81
N SER A 402 -0.42 22.07 -1.35
CA SER A 402 -1.83 21.65 -1.48
C SER A 402 -1.99 20.50 -2.50
N PRO A 403 -2.95 19.57 -2.34
CA PRO A 403 -3.09 18.42 -3.23
C PRO A 403 -3.37 18.73 -4.70
N ASP A 404 -3.89 19.92 -5.04
CA ASP A 404 -4.12 20.35 -6.42
C ASP A 404 -2.83 20.77 -7.15
N LYS A 405 -1.72 20.96 -6.42
CA LYS A 405 -0.46 21.46 -6.98
C LYS A 405 0.51 20.35 -7.39
N LEU A 406 1.34 20.68 -8.38
CA LEU A 406 2.50 19.92 -8.82
C LEU A 406 3.75 20.71 -8.43
N VAL A 407 4.61 20.12 -7.61
CA VAL A 407 5.90 20.71 -7.20
C VAL A 407 7.02 20.14 -8.08
N PHE A 408 7.95 20.98 -8.51
CA PHE A 408 9.07 20.59 -9.36
C PHE A 408 10.32 21.42 -9.07
N ILE A 409 11.48 20.84 -9.34
CA ILE A 409 12.78 21.54 -9.32
C ILE A 409 13.23 21.82 -10.76
N GLU A 410 13.57 23.08 -11.05
CA GLU A 410 14.14 23.47 -12.35
C GLU A 410 15.65 23.19 -12.39
N HIS A 411 16.24 23.13 -13.59
CA HIS A 411 17.68 22.85 -13.77
C HIS A 411 18.64 23.89 -13.15
N ASN A 412 18.15 25.05 -12.70
CA ASN A 412 18.92 26.02 -11.91
C ASN A 412 18.94 25.72 -10.39
N GLY A 413 18.16 24.73 -9.93
CA GLY A 413 18.04 24.34 -8.52
C GLY A 413 16.84 24.98 -7.78
N GLU A 414 16.08 25.86 -8.42
CA GLU A 414 14.89 26.50 -7.82
C GLU A 414 13.69 25.53 -7.79
N VAL A 415 12.97 25.53 -6.67
CA VAL A 415 11.75 24.75 -6.49
C VAL A 415 10.53 25.63 -6.73
N ASN A 416 9.63 25.18 -7.61
CA ASN A 416 8.45 25.91 -8.04
C ASN A 416 7.19 25.03 -7.98
N GLU A 417 6.02 25.66 -7.95
CA GLU A 417 4.71 25.01 -7.94
C GLU A 417 3.79 25.56 -9.05
N ARG A 418 2.92 24.69 -9.60
CA ARG A 418 1.82 25.04 -10.54
C ARG A 418 0.62 24.13 -10.28
N LYS A 419 -0.58 24.45 -10.75
CA LYS A 419 -1.72 23.52 -10.59
C LYS A 419 -1.59 22.32 -11.52
N LYS A 420 -1.95 21.13 -11.02
CA LYS A 420 -2.00 19.89 -11.81
C LYS A 420 -2.90 20.04 -13.05
N THR A 421 -4.00 20.77 -12.92
CA THR A 421 -4.93 21.08 -14.04
C THR A 421 -4.31 21.97 -15.11
N GLU A 422 -3.54 22.99 -14.74
CA GLU A 422 -2.81 23.86 -15.69
C GLU A 422 -1.79 23.06 -16.49
N VAL A 423 -0.99 22.23 -15.81
CA VAL A 423 0.01 21.35 -16.46
C VAL A 423 -0.67 20.27 -17.32
N ALA A 424 -1.82 19.75 -16.89
CA ALA A 424 -2.64 18.82 -17.67
C ALA A 424 -3.27 19.48 -18.92
N ALA A 425 -3.58 20.78 -18.87
CA ALA A 425 -4.15 21.54 -20.00
C ALA A 425 -3.11 21.95 -21.07
N LEU A 426 -1.81 21.89 -20.77
CA LEU A 426 -0.75 22.19 -21.74
C LEU A 426 -0.81 21.27 -22.98
N ASP A 427 -0.44 21.81 -24.14
CA ASP A 427 -0.24 21.01 -25.35
C ASP A 427 0.99 20.08 -25.24
N TYR A 428 1.11 19.15 -26.19
CA TYR A 428 2.20 18.16 -26.20
C TYR A 428 3.60 18.81 -26.20
N PHE A 429 3.82 19.85 -27.00
CA PHE A 429 5.15 20.47 -27.11
C PHE A 429 5.52 21.22 -25.83
N LYS A 430 4.58 21.95 -25.22
CA LYS A 430 4.79 22.59 -23.91
C LYS A 430 5.00 21.58 -22.79
N LYS A 431 4.36 20.41 -22.84
CA LYS A 431 4.60 19.30 -21.89
C LYS A 431 5.99 18.71 -22.02
N GLU A 432 6.50 18.48 -23.23
CA GLU A 432 7.88 18.01 -23.43
C GLU A 432 8.90 19.10 -23.08
N GLU A 433 8.64 20.37 -23.38
CA GLU A 433 9.50 21.49 -22.95
C GLU A 433 9.59 21.57 -21.43
N PHE A 434 8.46 21.47 -20.72
CA PHE A 434 8.40 21.45 -19.26
C PHE A 434 9.20 20.28 -18.67
N LYS A 435 8.97 19.05 -19.15
CA LYS A 435 9.76 17.86 -18.74
C LYS A 435 11.26 17.99 -19.05
N SER A 436 11.64 18.73 -20.10
CA SER A 436 13.04 18.89 -20.49
C SER A 436 13.84 19.87 -19.63
N ARG A 437 13.17 20.66 -18.76
CA ARG A 437 13.78 21.67 -17.88
C ARG A 437 13.51 21.44 -16.38
N THR A 438 12.57 20.57 -16.05
CA THR A 438 12.04 20.42 -14.69
C THR A 438 11.92 18.94 -14.31
N ASN A 439 12.17 18.64 -13.04
CA ASN A 439 11.95 17.31 -12.48
C ASN A 439 10.87 17.44 -11.40
N VAL A 440 9.79 16.67 -11.52
CA VAL A 440 8.71 16.65 -10.53
C VAL A 440 9.22 16.03 -9.24
N ILE A 441 8.97 16.69 -8.11
CA ILE A 441 9.32 16.18 -6.78
C ILE A 441 8.06 15.91 -5.97
N GLN A 442 8.18 15.08 -4.93
CA GLN A 442 7.10 14.85 -3.98
C GLN A 442 6.98 16.03 -3.02
N SER A 443 5.83 16.17 -2.37
CA SER A 443 5.59 17.18 -1.34
C SER A 443 4.75 16.58 -0.21
N LEU A 444 4.97 17.02 1.02
CA LEU A 444 4.00 16.76 2.09
C LEU A 444 2.69 17.47 1.74
N ASP A 445 1.58 16.76 1.83
CA ASP A 445 0.26 17.33 1.63
C ASP A 445 -0.10 18.26 2.79
N ALA A 446 -0.35 19.54 2.48
CA ALA A 446 -0.73 20.57 3.44
C ALA A 446 -2.05 20.29 4.19
N THR A 447 -2.89 19.39 3.69
CA THR A 447 -4.18 18.98 4.27
C THR A 447 -4.11 17.66 5.04
N THR A 448 -2.99 16.93 4.97
CA THR A 448 -2.79 15.71 5.76
C THR A 448 -2.68 16.03 7.25
N PHE A 449 -3.15 15.16 8.15
CA PHE A 449 -3.29 15.50 9.57
C PHE A 449 -3.13 14.33 10.55
N GLY A 450 -2.57 14.63 11.72
CA GLY A 450 -2.28 13.67 12.78
C GLY A 450 -1.36 14.25 13.84
N SER A 451 -0.78 13.38 14.67
CA SER A 451 0.17 13.80 15.71
C SER A 451 1.46 14.40 15.11
N ARG A 452 2.18 15.18 15.92
CA ARG A 452 3.46 15.80 15.56
C ARG A 452 4.47 14.78 15.04
N GLU A 453 4.55 13.60 15.68
CA GLU A 453 5.47 12.52 15.35
C GLU A 453 5.16 11.93 13.97
N ASN A 454 3.88 11.70 13.67
CA ASN A 454 3.43 11.18 12.38
C ASN A 454 3.74 12.16 11.24
N LEU A 455 3.45 13.46 11.44
CA LEU A 455 3.76 14.50 10.45
C LEU A 455 5.26 14.66 10.21
N LEU A 456 6.09 14.62 11.25
CA LEU A 456 7.54 14.72 11.10
C LEU A 456 8.15 13.46 10.45
N ALA A 457 7.65 12.26 10.78
CA ALA A 457 8.00 11.03 10.08
C ALA A 457 7.59 11.07 8.60
N ASN A 458 6.43 11.62 8.26
CA ASN A 458 5.98 11.79 6.88
C ASN A 458 6.84 12.82 6.13
N ARG A 459 7.17 13.94 6.78
CA ARG A 459 8.09 14.95 6.27
C ARG A 459 9.46 14.35 5.94
N MET A 460 10.04 13.56 6.85
CA MET A 460 11.32 12.88 6.64
C MET A 460 11.22 11.83 5.53
N TYR A 461 10.10 11.10 5.41
CA TYR A 461 9.86 10.18 4.30
C TYR A 461 9.83 10.90 2.94
N ILE A 462 9.17 12.06 2.84
CA ILE A 462 9.16 12.90 1.62
C ILE A 462 10.55 13.44 1.31
N ALA A 463 11.28 13.94 2.33
CA ALA A 463 12.67 14.39 2.17
C ALA A 463 13.56 13.27 1.61
N ARG A 464 13.51 12.07 2.20
CA ARG A 464 14.24 10.88 1.75
C ARG A 464 13.85 10.46 0.33
N ALA A 465 12.58 10.57 -0.06
CA ALA A 465 12.13 10.30 -1.43
C ALA A 465 12.69 11.32 -2.45
N ASN A 466 12.66 12.62 -2.14
CA ASN A 466 13.17 13.66 -3.02
C ASN A 466 14.70 13.64 -3.12
N TYR A 467 15.39 13.32 -2.03
CA TYR A 467 16.82 13.03 -1.98
C TYR A 467 17.19 11.87 -2.92
N VAL A 468 16.43 10.77 -2.87
CA VAL A 468 16.59 9.61 -3.76
C VAL A 468 16.31 9.94 -5.23
N GLU A 469 15.27 10.72 -5.53
CA GLU A 469 14.94 11.10 -6.91
C GLU A 469 16.08 11.94 -7.54
N GLN A 470 16.68 12.87 -6.79
CA GLN A 470 17.87 13.59 -7.26
C GLN A 470 19.07 12.66 -7.51
N ILE A 471 19.31 11.68 -6.64
CA ILE A 471 20.34 10.65 -6.87
C ILE A 471 20.04 9.87 -8.16
N ALA A 472 18.78 9.52 -8.42
CA ALA A 472 18.38 8.84 -9.65
C ALA A 472 18.62 9.70 -10.90
N ILE A 473 18.26 10.99 -10.86
CA ILE A 473 18.48 11.96 -11.94
C ILE A 473 19.97 12.14 -12.23
N LEU A 474 20.78 12.36 -11.19
CA LEU A 474 22.24 12.55 -11.30
C LEU A 474 22.94 11.29 -11.84
N ALA A 475 22.53 10.11 -11.39
CA ALA A 475 23.03 8.84 -11.92
C ALA A 475 22.61 8.62 -13.38
N GLN A 476 21.39 9.02 -13.75
CA GLN A 476 20.86 8.91 -15.12
C GLN A 476 21.56 9.89 -16.08
N GLN A 477 21.95 11.09 -15.62
CA GLN A 477 22.82 12.00 -16.37
C GLN A 477 24.19 11.36 -16.65
N GLU A 478 24.89 10.91 -15.60
CA GLU A 478 26.22 10.30 -15.76
C GLU A 478 26.18 9.03 -16.64
N TYR A 479 25.08 8.27 -16.58
CA TYR A 479 24.84 7.14 -17.48
C TYR A 479 24.70 7.58 -18.95
N GLU A 480 23.90 8.60 -19.26
CA GLU A 480 23.76 9.06 -20.66
C GLU A 480 25.08 9.56 -21.25
N GLU A 481 25.87 10.26 -20.45
CA GLU A 481 27.21 10.75 -20.79
C GLU A 481 28.21 9.61 -21.01
N ARG A 482 28.44 8.78 -19.98
CA ARG A 482 29.57 7.84 -19.94
C ARG A 482 29.29 6.47 -20.58
N LYS A 483 28.03 6.06 -20.80
CA LYS A 483 27.69 4.68 -21.25
C LYS A 483 28.39 4.24 -22.53
N LYS A 484 28.61 5.17 -23.48
CA LYS A 484 29.26 4.85 -24.77
C LYS A 484 30.72 4.45 -24.56
N ASP A 485 31.47 5.18 -23.75
CA ASP A 485 32.88 4.88 -23.48
C ASP A 485 33.05 3.71 -22.52
N VAL A 486 32.15 3.52 -21.54
CA VAL A 486 32.13 2.32 -20.68
C VAL A 486 31.86 1.05 -21.49
N LEU A 487 30.89 1.07 -22.41
CA LEU A 487 30.59 -0.07 -23.29
C LEU A 487 31.73 -0.34 -24.29
N LYS A 488 32.36 0.70 -24.83
CA LYS A 488 33.54 0.61 -25.72
C LYS A 488 34.77 0.07 -24.99
N TRP A 489 34.99 0.46 -23.73
CA TRP A 489 36.01 -0.11 -22.86
C TRP A 489 35.75 -1.60 -22.64
N TYR A 490 34.53 -1.98 -22.24
CA TYR A 490 34.17 -3.38 -21.96
C TYR A 490 34.27 -4.26 -23.21
N THR A 491 33.79 -3.77 -24.36
CA THR A 491 33.96 -4.44 -25.66
C THR A 491 35.44 -4.68 -25.99
N THR A 492 36.31 -3.71 -25.68
CA THR A 492 37.76 -3.84 -25.91
C THR A 492 38.41 -4.83 -24.94
N ALA A 493 37.94 -4.89 -23.69
CA ALA A 493 38.40 -5.85 -22.69
C ALA A 493 37.98 -7.30 -23.06
N VAL A 494 36.70 -7.50 -23.39
CA VAL A 494 36.14 -8.76 -23.92
C VAL A 494 36.91 -9.26 -25.15
N GLN A 495 37.25 -8.37 -26.09
CA GLN A 495 38.03 -8.74 -27.29
C GLN A 495 39.48 -9.12 -26.97
N ARG A 496 40.09 -8.58 -25.90
CA ARG A 496 41.41 -9.01 -25.40
C ARG A 496 41.33 -10.36 -24.67
N ASN A 497 40.25 -10.60 -23.94
CA ASN A 497 39.99 -11.85 -23.20
C ASN A 497 39.42 -13.00 -24.07
N ARG A 498 39.39 -12.82 -25.40
CA ARG A 498 38.79 -13.73 -26.40
C ARG A 498 39.13 -15.20 -26.20
N GLU A 499 40.37 -15.55 -25.86
CA GLU A 499 40.74 -16.96 -25.70
C GLU A 499 40.06 -17.62 -24.49
N ALA A 500 40.10 -16.99 -23.31
CA ALA A 500 39.42 -17.49 -22.12
C ALA A 500 37.89 -17.55 -22.32
N ILE A 501 37.33 -16.59 -23.04
CA ILE A 501 35.90 -16.58 -23.40
C ILE A 501 35.53 -17.76 -24.31
N LEU A 502 36.38 -18.12 -25.27
CA LEU A 502 36.15 -19.29 -26.14
C LEU A 502 36.30 -20.62 -25.39
N LYS A 503 37.20 -20.71 -24.41
CA LYS A 503 37.31 -21.85 -23.48
C LYS A 503 36.05 -21.99 -22.61
N MET A 504 35.59 -20.90 -21.98
CA MET A 504 34.34 -20.83 -21.21
C MET A 504 33.11 -21.22 -22.05
N ALA A 505 33.02 -20.72 -23.29
CA ALA A 505 31.90 -21.03 -24.19
C ALA A 505 31.82 -22.53 -24.56
N GLY A 506 32.93 -23.26 -24.49
CA GLY A 506 32.97 -24.72 -24.69
C GLY A 506 32.51 -25.54 -23.48
N CYS A 507 32.42 -24.94 -22.29
CA CYS A 507 32.10 -25.63 -21.04
C CYS A 507 30.61 -25.97 -20.94
N GLY A 508 30.22 -27.19 -21.35
CA GLY A 508 28.83 -27.66 -21.26
C GLY A 508 28.22 -27.65 -19.85
N LEU A 509 29.05 -27.68 -18.79
CA LEU A 509 28.61 -27.64 -17.39
C LEU A 509 27.83 -26.37 -17.00
N ILE A 510 28.06 -25.26 -17.71
CA ILE A 510 27.42 -23.95 -17.42
C ILE A 510 26.31 -23.60 -18.42
N TRP A 511 25.99 -24.48 -19.38
CA TRP A 511 24.94 -24.24 -20.38
C TRP A 511 23.53 -24.48 -19.84
N LEU A 512 22.62 -23.53 -20.08
CA LEU A 512 21.17 -23.72 -19.92
C LEU A 512 20.51 -24.25 -21.19
N ASP A 513 19.61 -25.23 -21.03
CA ASP A 513 18.72 -25.77 -22.07
C ASP A 513 17.43 -24.93 -22.19
N GLU A 514 17.13 -24.47 -23.40
CA GLU A 514 15.94 -23.67 -23.71
C GLU A 514 14.64 -24.47 -23.69
N THR A 515 14.67 -25.80 -23.91
CA THR A 515 13.46 -26.59 -24.17
C THR A 515 12.57 -26.74 -22.92
N ASN A 516 13.21 -26.79 -21.75
CA ASN A 516 12.57 -26.77 -20.44
C ASN A 516 12.29 -25.33 -19.93
N ALA A 517 12.81 -24.31 -20.60
CA ALA A 517 12.83 -22.93 -20.15
C ALA A 517 11.54 -22.16 -20.48
N LYS A 518 10.37 -22.65 -20.04
CA LYS A 518 9.07 -21.97 -20.30
C LYS A 518 8.83 -20.69 -19.45
N SER A 519 9.93 -19.97 -19.18
CA SER A 519 10.19 -18.51 -19.26
C SER A 519 10.64 -17.75 -17.98
N ARG A 520 11.70 -16.92 -18.06
CA ARG A 520 12.02 -15.71 -17.22
C ARG A 520 13.14 -14.91 -17.91
N SER A 521 13.15 -13.58 -18.05
CA SER A 521 12.28 -12.46 -17.59
C SER A 521 12.47 -11.90 -16.17
N TYR A 522 13.73 -11.68 -15.81
CA TYR A 522 14.05 -10.63 -14.85
C TYR A 522 13.51 -9.31 -15.39
N THR A 523 12.74 -8.59 -14.58
CA THR A 523 11.80 -7.58 -15.06
C THR A 523 12.44 -6.23 -15.30
N ASN A 524 13.15 -6.09 -16.43
CA ASN A 524 13.13 -4.86 -17.22
C ASN A 524 13.53 -5.11 -18.68
N ARG A 525 12.55 -5.05 -19.60
CA ARG A 525 12.68 -5.22 -21.06
C ARG A 525 13.28 -6.55 -21.59
N THR A 526 12.84 -7.68 -21.03
CA THR A 526 12.49 -8.92 -21.76
C THR A 526 11.47 -9.72 -20.91
N GLY A 527 10.45 -10.36 -21.50
CA GLY A 527 9.33 -11.07 -20.80
C GLY A 527 9.44 -12.62 -20.83
N PRO A 528 8.42 -13.42 -20.44
CA PRO A 528 7.69 -13.59 -19.15
C PRO A 528 8.31 -14.69 -18.20
N GLN A 529 7.72 -15.02 -17.02
CA GLN A 529 8.34 -15.72 -15.83
C GLN A 529 7.78 -17.15 -15.53
N VAL A 530 8.07 -17.92 -14.44
CA VAL A 530 9.18 -18.83 -13.95
C VAL A 530 10.54 -18.37 -13.34
N ARG A 531 11.39 -19.34 -12.90
CA ARG A 531 12.88 -19.39 -12.71
C ARG A 531 13.32 -20.79 -13.17
N LEU A 532 14.52 -20.99 -13.75
CA LEU A 532 15.03 -22.35 -13.99
C LEU A 532 15.87 -22.86 -12.81
N GLY A 533 15.55 -24.07 -12.34
CA GLY A 533 16.52 -24.96 -11.73
C GLY A 533 17.20 -25.80 -12.80
N MET A 534 18.47 -26.16 -12.59
CA MET A 534 19.14 -27.19 -13.40
C MET A 534 18.52 -28.53 -13.03
N THR A 535 17.75 -29.17 -13.93
CA THR A 535 16.91 -30.35 -13.64
C THR A 535 17.66 -31.67 -13.36
N LYS A 536 18.95 -31.59 -13.01
CA LYS A 536 19.77 -32.63 -12.36
C LYS A 536 20.70 -32.12 -11.25
N PHE A 537 20.79 -30.80 -11.03
CA PHE A 537 21.83 -30.17 -10.20
C PHE A 537 21.29 -28.99 -9.35
N ALA A 538 19.97 -28.82 -9.25
CA ALA A 538 19.35 -27.67 -8.59
C ALA A 538 19.53 -27.64 -7.07
N ASP A 539 19.69 -28.83 -6.47
CA ASP A 539 19.71 -29.09 -5.01
C ASP A 539 21.15 -29.22 -4.46
N ILE A 540 22.14 -28.76 -5.23
CA ILE A 540 23.52 -28.61 -4.77
C ILE A 540 23.60 -27.45 -3.78
N GLU A 541 23.62 -27.80 -2.49
CA GLU A 541 23.74 -26.86 -1.38
C GLU A 541 25.14 -26.24 -1.33
N GLY A 542 25.23 -24.92 -1.47
CA GLY A 542 26.48 -24.14 -1.51
C GLY A 542 26.69 -23.36 -2.81
N LEU A 543 26.19 -23.82 -3.95
CA LEU A 543 26.37 -23.11 -5.24
C LEU A 543 25.65 -21.74 -5.24
N PRO A 544 26.37 -20.61 -5.42
CA PRO A 544 25.77 -19.28 -5.41
C PRO A 544 24.63 -19.13 -6.42
N ARG A 545 23.51 -18.53 -5.98
CA ARG A 545 22.31 -18.31 -6.82
C ARG A 545 22.59 -17.50 -8.10
N THR A 546 23.68 -16.73 -8.14
CA THR A 546 24.13 -15.91 -9.26
C THR A 546 24.60 -16.70 -10.48
N MET A 547 25.38 -17.78 -10.28
CA MET A 547 25.99 -18.53 -11.42
C MET A 547 24.96 -19.26 -12.30
N ARG A 548 23.69 -19.35 -11.88
CA ARG A 548 22.61 -20.10 -12.54
C ARG A 548 22.14 -19.52 -13.89
N SER A 549 22.81 -18.50 -14.43
CA SER A 549 22.49 -17.89 -15.75
C SER A 549 23.69 -17.54 -16.62
N LEU A 550 24.90 -17.98 -16.25
CA LEU A 550 26.14 -17.52 -16.89
C LEU A 550 26.21 -17.82 -18.40
N THR A 551 25.69 -18.95 -18.88
CA THR A 551 25.80 -19.35 -20.30
C THR A 551 24.50 -19.96 -20.87
N ARG A 552 24.13 -19.56 -22.09
CA ARG A 552 22.99 -20.11 -22.86
C ARG A 552 23.40 -20.44 -24.29
N LEU A 553 22.97 -21.60 -24.79
CA LEU A 553 23.14 -22.02 -26.19
C LEU A 553 21.86 -21.72 -26.99
N VAL A 554 21.97 -21.00 -28.11
CA VAL A 554 20.81 -20.56 -28.92
C VAL A 554 20.97 -21.01 -30.38
N PRO A 555 19.97 -21.63 -31.02
CA PRO A 555 20.06 -22.05 -32.42
C PRO A 555 19.90 -20.88 -33.39
N ALA A 556 20.85 -20.70 -34.32
CA ALA A 556 20.91 -19.57 -35.27
C ALA A 556 19.88 -19.63 -36.42
N LYS A 557 18.78 -20.38 -36.23
CA LYS A 557 17.65 -20.53 -37.16
C LYS A 557 16.28 -20.32 -36.48
N ALA A 558 16.23 -19.71 -35.30
CA ALA A 558 14.98 -19.32 -34.65
C ALA A 558 14.12 -18.47 -35.63
N LYS A 559 12.98 -19.02 -36.06
CA LYS A 559 12.27 -18.58 -37.27
C LYS A 559 11.18 -17.54 -36.99
N ARG A 560 11.29 -16.79 -35.90
CA ARG A 560 10.35 -15.74 -35.46
C ARG A 560 11.06 -14.39 -35.38
N SER A 561 10.34 -13.34 -35.77
CA SER A 561 10.84 -11.97 -35.99
C SER A 561 11.03 -11.20 -34.68
N SER A 562 11.77 -11.77 -33.73
CA SER A 562 12.01 -11.18 -32.41
C SER A 562 13.33 -11.59 -31.74
N ASP A 563 14.01 -12.64 -32.19
CA ASP A 563 15.29 -13.08 -31.58
C ASP A 563 16.48 -12.24 -32.05
N HIS A 564 16.54 -11.00 -31.54
CA HIS A 564 17.70 -10.10 -31.62
C HIS A 564 18.86 -10.52 -30.69
N SER A 565 18.83 -11.74 -30.14
CA SER A 565 19.67 -12.22 -29.03
C SER A 565 21.19 -12.27 -29.28
N LEU A 566 21.65 -12.05 -30.52
CA LEU A 566 23.07 -11.87 -30.88
C LEU A 566 23.33 -10.54 -31.63
N LEU A 567 22.31 -9.69 -31.82
CA LEU A 567 22.45 -8.35 -32.41
C LEU A 567 22.90 -7.37 -31.34
N ASP A 568 22.27 -7.43 -30.17
CA ASP A 568 22.44 -6.42 -29.11
C ASP A 568 23.56 -6.80 -28.11
N THR A 569 24.25 -7.93 -28.33
CA THR A 569 25.35 -8.46 -27.50
C THR A 569 26.72 -7.90 -27.89
N VAL A 570 27.60 -7.75 -26.89
CA VAL A 570 29.02 -7.47 -27.10
C VAL A 570 29.69 -8.65 -27.81
N ASN A 571 30.16 -8.44 -29.05
CA ASN A 571 30.77 -9.50 -29.83
C ASN A 571 32.26 -9.68 -29.47
N VAL A 572 32.67 -10.94 -29.27
CA VAL A 572 34.06 -11.36 -28.97
C VAL A 572 35.05 -11.03 -30.10
N GLU A 573 34.54 -10.64 -31.26
CA GLU A 573 35.29 -10.34 -32.48
C GLU A 573 34.57 -9.23 -33.26
N LYS A 574 35.32 -8.41 -34.02
CA LYS A 574 34.74 -7.32 -34.82
C LYS A 574 34.26 -7.85 -36.17
N TYR A 575 32.94 -7.93 -36.35
CA TYR A 575 32.32 -8.18 -37.65
C TYR A 575 31.99 -6.86 -38.36
N GLY A 576 32.03 -6.86 -39.70
CA GLY A 576 31.66 -5.71 -40.51
C GLY A 576 30.15 -5.52 -40.58
N GLU A 577 29.70 -4.27 -40.69
CA GLU A 577 28.27 -3.88 -40.60
C GLU A 577 27.35 -4.58 -41.63
N TYR A 578 27.91 -5.02 -42.76
CA TYR A 578 27.18 -5.67 -43.86
C TYR A 578 27.37 -7.19 -43.96
N THR A 579 28.34 -7.79 -43.26
CA THR A 579 28.66 -9.24 -43.33
C THR A 579 28.23 -9.95 -42.05
N GLY A 580 26.92 -10.17 -41.92
CA GLY A 580 26.27 -10.66 -40.70
C GLY A 580 26.78 -12.01 -40.18
N ARG A 581 27.63 -11.95 -39.15
CA ARG A 581 28.17 -13.03 -38.30
C ARG A 581 28.76 -14.23 -39.05
N GLU A 582 30.07 -14.35 -38.98
CA GLU A 582 30.77 -15.61 -39.19
C GLU A 582 30.94 -16.38 -37.88
N CYS A 583 31.28 -17.67 -37.97
CA CYS A 583 31.76 -18.43 -36.83
C CYS A 583 33.20 -18.03 -36.46
N VAL A 584 33.38 -17.60 -35.21
CA VAL A 584 34.66 -17.17 -34.57
C VAL A 584 35.79 -18.24 -34.57
N ILE A 585 35.52 -19.45 -35.04
CA ILE A 585 36.43 -20.60 -35.12
C ILE A 585 36.62 -21.13 -36.55
N THR A 586 35.69 -20.83 -37.48
CA THR A 586 35.67 -21.46 -38.81
C THR A 586 35.39 -20.52 -39.98
N HIS A 587 35.10 -19.24 -39.75
CA HIS A 587 34.81 -18.26 -40.81
C HIS A 587 33.71 -18.70 -41.79
N THR A 588 32.73 -19.44 -41.26
CA THR A 588 31.55 -19.92 -41.99
C THR A 588 30.28 -19.50 -41.26
N LYS A 589 29.15 -19.50 -41.96
CA LYS A 589 27.83 -19.19 -41.39
C LYS A 589 27.58 -19.96 -40.07
N PRO A 590 27.24 -19.29 -38.95
CA PRO A 590 26.99 -19.95 -37.68
C PRO A 590 25.73 -20.82 -37.73
N SER A 591 25.69 -21.79 -36.82
CA SER A 591 24.59 -22.73 -36.58
C SER A 591 23.97 -22.53 -35.20
N TYR A 592 24.78 -22.05 -34.24
CA TYR A 592 24.40 -21.67 -32.89
C TYR A 592 25.08 -20.35 -32.51
N GLY A 593 24.64 -19.73 -31.44
CA GLY A 593 25.44 -18.80 -30.65
C GLY A 593 25.47 -19.24 -29.19
N VAL A 594 26.61 -19.08 -28.54
CA VAL A 594 26.70 -19.14 -27.08
C VAL A 594 26.64 -17.70 -26.57
N ILE A 595 25.73 -17.41 -25.64
CA ILE A 595 25.56 -16.11 -25.01
C ILE A 595 25.99 -16.23 -23.56
N LEU A 596 26.97 -15.41 -23.16
CA LEU A 596 27.40 -15.28 -21.77
C LEU A 596 26.67 -14.09 -21.15
N SER A 597 25.98 -14.29 -20.03
CA SER A 597 25.14 -13.28 -19.38
C SER A 597 25.62 -13.01 -17.95
N PRO A 598 26.50 -12.00 -17.73
CA PRO A 598 26.96 -11.66 -16.40
C PRO A 598 25.84 -11.01 -15.59
N VAL A 599 25.63 -11.45 -14.35
CA VAL A 599 24.62 -10.88 -13.44
C VAL A 599 25.20 -10.09 -12.27
N ASN A 600 26.53 -10.00 -12.17
CA ASN A 600 27.23 -9.21 -11.13
C ASN A 600 28.63 -8.76 -11.58
N ALA A 601 29.23 -7.83 -10.83
CA ALA A 601 30.52 -7.22 -11.14
C ALA A 601 31.70 -8.22 -11.20
N PHE A 602 31.65 -9.33 -10.45
CA PHE A 602 32.66 -10.39 -10.54
C PHE A 602 32.60 -11.09 -11.91
N GLU A 603 31.39 -11.40 -12.39
CA GLU A 603 31.19 -12.01 -13.72
C GLU A 603 31.51 -11.03 -14.85
N VAL A 604 31.19 -9.73 -14.70
CA VAL A 604 31.62 -8.68 -15.64
C VAL A 604 33.16 -8.59 -15.69
N ALA A 605 33.84 -8.66 -14.54
CA ALA A 605 35.29 -8.66 -14.46
C ALA A 605 35.92 -9.91 -15.09
N LEU A 606 35.32 -11.09 -14.87
CA LEU A 606 35.72 -12.35 -15.47
C LEU A 606 35.64 -12.32 -17.00
N LEU A 607 34.53 -11.82 -17.56
CA LEU A 607 34.39 -11.66 -19.01
C LEU A 607 35.33 -10.59 -19.59
N ALA A 608 35.60 -9.52 -18.84
CA ALA A 608 36.58 -8.50 -19.22
C ALA A 608 38.05 -8.95 -19.05
N GLY A 609 38.32 -10.06 -18.34
CA GLY A 609 39.67 -10.58 -18.10
C GLY A 609 40.47 -9.79 -17.05
N VAL A 610 39.79 -9.19 -16.07
CA VAL A 610 40.39 -8.29 -15.06
C VAL A 610 39.87 -8.58 -13.64
N LYS A 611 40.41 -7.91 -12.62
CA LYS A 611 39.82 -7.88 -11.27
C LYS A 611 38.68 -6.87 -11.21
N VAL A 612 37.73 -7.04 -10.27
CA VAL A 612 36.60 -6.10 -10.07
C VAL A 612 37.10 -4.65 -9.88
N SER A 613 38.14 -4.43 -9.09
CA SER A 613 38.74 -3.11 -8.87
C SER A 613 39.44 -2.48 -10.09
N GLN A 614 39.50 -3.20 -11.22
CA GLN A 614 40.02 -2.72 -12.50
C GLN A 614 38.91 -2.49 -13.55
N LEU A 615 37.66 -2.81 -13.23
CA LEU A 615 36.52 -2.33 -14.01
C LEU A 615 36.37 -0.81 -13.87
N PRO A 616 35.72 -0.12 -14.83
CA PRO A 616 35.17 1.21 -14.61
C PRO A 616 34.38 1.25 -13.30
N ASP A 617 34.59 2.30 -12.51
CA ASP A 617 33.98 2.56 -11.20
C ASP A 617 32.49 2.17 -11.15
N VAL A 618 31.69 2.64 -12.11
CA VAL A 618 30.25 2.37 -12.20
C VAL A 618 29.87 0.90 -12.45
N LEU A 619 30.79 0.08 -12.96
CA LEU A 619 30.60 -1.36 -13.15
C LEU A 619 31.11 -2.20 -11.97
N GLN A 620 31.87 -1.63 -11.04
CA GLN A 620 32.27 -2.32 -9.80
C GLN A 620 31.07 -2.64 -8.90
N HIS A 621 29.96 -1.91 -9.10
CA HIS A 621 28.68 -2.07 -8.40
C HIS A 621 27.57 -2.67 -9.28
N TYR A 622 27.92 -3.36 -10.37
CA TYR A 622 26.95 -4.07 -11.21
C TYR A 622 26.40 -5.31 -10.48
N ASP A 623 25.09 -5.41 -10.36
CA ASP A 623 24.37 -6.54 -9.75
C ASP A 623 22.92 -6.54 -10.28
N LEU A 624 22.47 -7.65 -10.88
CA LEU A 624 21.13 -7.80 -11.46
C LEU A 624 20.17 -8.63 -10.59
N ALA A 625 20.64 -9.21 -9.49
CA ALA A 625 19.74 -9.94 -8.60
C ALA A 625 18.85 -8.93 -7.86
N GLU A 626 17.53 -9.11 -7.84
CA GLU A 626 16.64 -8.26 -7.04
C GLU A 626 16.69 -8.68 -5.55
N ALA A 627 16.86 -7.71 -4.64
CA ALA A 627 16.72 -7.94 -3.20
C ALA A 627 15.23 -7.80 -2.84
N PRO A 628 14.67 -8.70 -2.03
CA PRO A 628 13.29 -8.57 -1.57
C PRO A 628 13.19 -7.45 -0.53
N SER A 629 12.81 -6.25 -0.96
CA SER A 629 12.68 -5.09 -0.08
C SER A 629 11.37 -5.03 0.73
N GLY A 630 10.40 -5.89 0.43
CA GLY A 630 9.04 -5.88 1.02
C GLY A 630 8.01 -5.30 0.05
N ASN A 631 6.80 -4.98 0.53
CA ASN A 631 5.75 -4.40 -0.31
C ASN A 631 5.56 -2.92 0.04
N HIS A 632 6.30 -2.04 -0.62
CA HIS A 632 6.25 -0.57 -0.44
C HIS A 632 4.89 0.09 -0.74
N LEU A 633 3.87 -0.67 -1.15
CA LEU A 633 2.48 -0.23 -1.27
C LEU A 633 1.65 -0.45 0.01
N LEU A 634 2.19 -1.18 0.99
CA LEU A 634 1.56 -1.53 2.27
C LEU A 634 2.49 -1.23 3.45
N ASP A 635 3.78 -1.51 3.29
CA ASP A 635 4.83 -1.36 4.30
C ASP A 635 5.60 -0.03 4.10
N ARG A 636 5.93 0.68 5.19
CA ARG A 636 6.86 1.82 5.11
C ARG A 636 8.30 1.31 4.98
N ILE A 637 8.87 1.42 3.78
CA ILE A 637 10.23 1.02 3.42
C ILE A 637 11.00 2.25 2.91
N ASP A 638 12.30 2.34 3.22
CA ASP A 638 13.20 3.42 2.79
C ASP A 638 13.13 3.58 1.25
N PRO A 639 12.80 4.78 0.70
CA PRO A 639 12.89 5.08 -0.72
C PRO A 639 14.20 4.65 -1.39
N MET A 640 15.32 4.62 -0.65
CA MET A 640 16.63 4.15 -1.12
C MET A 640 16.62 2.70 -1.64
N ASP A 641 15.75 1.84 -1.09
CA ASP A 641 15.63 0.43 -1.47
C ASP A 641 14.63 0.19 -2.62
N TRP A 642 13.45 0.83 -2.56
CA TRP A 642 12.37 0.53 -3.51
C TRP A 642 12.29 1.50 -4.69
N ALA A 643 12.62 2.78 -4.51
CA ALA A 643 12.51 3.78 -5.59
C ALA A 643 13.79 3.83 -6.43
N LEU A 644 14.96 3.95 -5.81
CA LEU A 644 16.22 4.12 -6.54
C LEU A 644 16.58 2.89 -7.40
N LYS A 645 16.80 3.11 -8.69
CA LYS A 645 17.30 2.11 -9.64
C LYS A 645 18.63 2.55 -10.21
N ASN A 646 19.67 1.73 -10.04
CA ASN A 646 20.98 1.98 -10.61
C ASN A 646 20.90 1.93 -12.16
N PRO A 647 21.09 3.06 -12.87
CA PRO A 647 20.85 3.12 -14.32
C PRO A 647 21.82 2.22 -15.12
N TRP A 648 22.98 1.89 -14.54
CA TRP A 648 24.01 1.03 -15.13
C TRP A 648 23.60 -0.44 -15.22
N GLN A 649 22.65 -0.90 -14.39
CA GLN A 649 22.09 -2.27 -14.48
C GLN A 649 21.38 -2.53 -15.83
N ARG A 650 20.97 -1.47 -16.55
CA ARG A 650 20.32 -1.55 -17.86
C ARG A 650 21.29 -1.64 -19.03
N LEU A 651 22.60 -1.56 -18.78
CA LEU A 651 23.62 -1.67 -19.83
C LEU A 651 23.74 -3.14 -20.26
N ASN A 652 23.62 -3.43 -21.56
CA ASN A 652 23.78 -4.79 -22.03
C ASN A 652 25.26 -5.19 -22.04
N LEU A 653 25.65 -6.02 -21.07
CA LEU A 653 27.00 -6.57 -20.93
C LEU A 653 27.08 -8.05 -21.37
N GLN A 654 26.01 -8.59 -21.97
CA GLN A 654 26.00 -9.94 -22.54
C GLN A 654 27.04 -10.09 -23.67
N VAL A 655 27.78 -11.19 -23.66
CA VAL A 655 28.84 -11.47 -24.64
C VAL A 655 28.40 -12.57 -25.60
N GLY A 656 28.44 -12.28 -26.91
CA GLY A 656 27.98 -13.18 -27.97
C GLY A 656 29.13 -13.93 -28.66
N VAL A 657 29.00 -15.26 -28.76
CA VAL A 657 29.97 -16.17 -29.38
C VAL A 657 29.31 -16.95 -30.53
N PRO A 658 29.41 -16.48 -31.80
CA PRO A 658 28.80 -17.16 -32.95
C PRO A 658 29.58 -18.40 -33.39
N LEU A 659 28.90 -19.54 -33.52
CA LEU A 659 29.53 -20.85 -33.75
C LEU A 659 28.83 -21.68 -34.84
N SER A 660 29.59 -22.21 -35.79
CA SER A 660 29.12 -23.26 -36.70
C SER A 660 29.10 -24.62 -35.96
N LYS A 661 28.40 -25.63 -36.48
CA LYS A 661 28.46 -27.00 -35.92
C LYS A 661 29.90 -27.47 -35.65
N ARG A 662 30.80 -27.29 -36.63
CA ARG A 662 32.23 -27.64 -36.52
C ARG A 662 33.01 -26.73 -35.57
N GLY A 663 32.60 -25.46 -35.42
CA GLY A 663 33.18 -24.53 -34.47
C GLY A 663 32.86 -24.91 -33.02
N LEU A 664 31.61 -25.29 -32.74
CA LEU A 664 31.17 -25.75 -31.42
C LEU A 664 31.96 -26.98 -30.98
N SER A 665 32.04 -28.02 -31.82
CA SER A 665 32.82 -29.23 -31.52
C SER A 665 34.31 -28.94 -31.23
N ARG A 666 34.89 -27.91 -31.87
CA ARG A 666 36.30 -27.51 -31.69
C ARG A 666 36.58 -26.72 -30.41
N ILE A 667 35.58 -26.05 -29.83
CA ILE A 667 35.75 -25.39 -28.52
C ILE A 667 35.43 -26.33 -27.37
N MET A 668 34.53 -27.30 -27.55
CA MET A 668 34.25 -28.32 -26.53
C MET A 668 35.50 -29.18 -26.22
N THR A 669 36.32 -29.51 -27.22
CA THR A 669 37.62 -30.19 -27.02
C THR A 669 38.73 -29.30 -26.46
N LYS A 670 38.42 -28.02 -26.18
CA LYS A 670 39.28 -27.03 -25.53
C LYS A 670 38.55 -26.32 -24.38
N ALA A 671 37.51 -26.94 -23.84
CA ALA A 671 36.74 -26.41 -22.74
C ALA A 671 37.59 -26.41 -21.47
N GLU A 672 37.65 -25.27 -20.79
CA GLU A 672 38.43 -25.08 -19.58
C GLU A 672 37.68 -24.04 -18.74
N LEU A 673 37.30 -24.42 -17.52
CA LEU A 673 36.75 -23.48 -16.55
C LEU A 673 37.91 -22.59 -16.06
N PRO A 674 37.75 -21.26 -15.99
CA PRO A 674 38.72 -20.42 -15.30
C PRO A 674 38.86 -20.89 -13.85
N ALA A 675 40.08 -21.00 -13.32
CA ALA A 675 40.34 -21.49 -11.96
C ALA A 675 39.50 -20.78 -10.86
N GLN A 676 39.09 -19.54 -11.11
CA GLN A 676 38.22 -18.73 -10.26
C GLN A 676 36.76 -19.24 -10.21
N LEU A 677 36.25 -19.79 -11.30
CA LEU A 677 34.98 -20.53 -11.33
C LEU A 677 35.19 -21.98 -10.89
N GLU A 678 36.32 -22.60 -11.25
CA GLU A 678 36.65 -23.97 -10.83
C GLU A 678 36.65 -24.11 -9.30
N GLU A 679 37.30 -23.21 -8.55
CA GLU A 679 37.26 -23.22 -7.09
C GLU A 679 35.83 -23.03 -6.54
N LEU A 680 35.04 -22.13 -7.14
CA LEU A 680 33.65 -21.87 -6.75
C LEU A 680 32.68 -23.01 -7.09
N VAL A 681 33.00 -23.84 -8.09
CA VAL A 681 32.23 -25.05 -8.43
C VAL A 681 32.70 -26.21 -7.58
N VAL A 682 34.00 -26.52 -7.57
CA VAL A 682 34.59 -27.69 -6.89
C VAL A 682 34.40 -27.65 -5.37
N LYS A 683 34.45 -26.49 -4.71
CA LYS A 683 34.16 -26.41 -3.26
C LYS A 683 32.69 -26.62 -2.89
N ASN A 684 31.78 -26.45 -3.84
CA ASN A 684 30.33 -26.42 -3.57
C ASN A 684 29.56 -27.56 -4.24
N VAL A 685 30.23 -28.43 -5.01
CA VAL A 685 29.64 -29.62 -5.64
C VAL A 685 30.00 -30.85 -4.80
N PRO A 686 29.02 -31.65 -4.31
CA PRO A 686 29.27 -32.88 -3.56
C PRO A 686 30.22 -33.85 -4.26
N GLU A 687 31.07 -34.55 -3.50
CA GLU A 687 32.06 -35.50 -4.05
C GLU A 687 31.44 -36.58 -4.96
N GLU A 688 30.18 -36.96 -4.68
CA GLU A 688 29.43 -37.93 -5.47
C GLU A 688 29.22 -37.47 -6.92
N ILE A 689 29.06 -36.16 -7.14
CA ILE A 689 28.91 -35.54 -8.46
C ILE A 689 30.28 -35.27 -9.09
N ALA A 690 31.33 -35.06 -8.28
CA ALA A 690 32.71 -34.92 -8.77
C ALA A 690 33.34 -36.25 -9.23
N ARG A 691 32.71 -37.40 -8.92
CA ARG A 691 33.15 -38.75 -9.34
C ARG A 691 32.34 -39.35 -10.48
N ASP A 692 31.21 -38.76 -10.86
CA ASP A 692 30.56 -39.03 -12.13
C ASP A 692 31.47 -38.40 -13.22
N GLU A 693 32.33 -39.22 -13.85
CA GLU A 693 33.33 -38.73 -14.81
C GLU A 693 32.67 -37.81 -15.85
N TRP A 694 33.16 -36.57 -15.96
CA TRP A 694 32.61 -35.57 -16.87
C TRP A 694 32.84 -35.98 -18.34
N ASN A 695 31.93 -36.81 -18.85
CA ASN A 695 32.01 -37.38 -20.18
C ASN A 695 31.35 -36.43 -21.19
N PRO A 696 32.10 -35.83 -22.15
CA PRO A 696 31.53 -34.93 -23.16
C PRO A 696 30.53 -35.60 -24.11
N GLU A 697 30.40 -36.92 -24.08
CA GLU A 697 29.41 -37.68 -24.85
C GLU A 697 28.02 -37.74 -24.18
N LEU A 698 27.89 -37.40 -22.88
CA LEU A 698 26.61 -37.33 -22.17
C LEU A 698 25.78 -36.07 -22.50
N ILE A 699 26.36 -35.08 -23.18
CA ILE A 699 25.60 -34.01 -23.81
C ILE A 699 24.94 -34.60 -25.05
N ASP A 700 23.65 -34.96 -24.94
CA ASP A 700 22.95 -35.74 -25.97
C ASP A 700 23.09 -35.11 -27.37
N ARG A 701 23.86 -35.81 -28.21
CA ARG A 701 24.11 -35.40 -29.60
C ARG A 701 22.81 -35.35 -30.41
N ARG A 702 21.78 -36.12 -30.03
CA ARG A 702 20.45 -36.05 -30.66
C ARG A 702 19.74 -34.74 -30.33
N ALA A 703 19.79 -34.26 -29.09
CA ALA A 703 19.25 -32.96 -28.69
C ALA A 703 19.94 -31.78 -29.41
N MET A 704 21.26 -31.87 -29.64
CA MET A 704 21.99 -30.88 -30.46
C MET A 704 21.80 -31.08 -31.98
N GLY A 705 21.29 -32.24 -32.40
CA GLY A 705 21.18 -32.65 -33.80
C GLY A 705 22.53 -32.81 -34.50
N LEU A 706 23.54 -33.38 -33.83
CA LEU A 706 24.91 -33.61 -34.32
C LEU A 706 25.13 -35.08 -34.71
#